data_AF-A0A2N2QTG7-F1
#
_entry.id   AF-A0A2N2QTG7-F1
#
_cell.length_a   1.000
_cell.length_b   1.000
_cell.length_c   1.000
_cell.angle_alpha   90.00
_cell.angle_beta   90.00
_cell.angle_gamma   90.00
#
_symmetry.space_group_name_H-M   'P 1'
#
loop_
_entity.id
_entity.type
_entity.pdbx_description
1 polymer ?
#
loop_
_entity_poly.entity_id
_entity_poly.type
_entity_poly.pdbx_seq_one_letter_code
_entity_poly.pdbx_strand_id
1 'polypeptide(L)'
;MPWGMCAKSLGAFTVAVQMLVSLPAAADSPAVNAWRPVAEASGGTIAGLSYLPDQRGMLYFGYPASKSEISDLRIYYPGRRSWEEPLPGRGPHRARGALTTTFGADGRPGLPAINRPYWMAHQSVYVPTLRKVLFFAGGATFTYDPESRRWADLGIPLDKSPPDVMLGSLAWDPVGQRVILFGGGYISAYKSKPPYIKGDMLRGKPWSPDAWTMAVKRATWAFDPVAGSWSKLLTGSASFIDMHERCNALVEQIEALAGAARGIALEYGDRVSGKEPQGIAGDIASLAKSMQALSNKLGKGEGCHGDYELGQCRQASGRLQDVKARLEPAVRAMAEGDGWRTLHLLEAARIELVEAAEDVAPSPLPRYYGKLVTDTRNGLLVLFGGHGGDRLLADTWVFDSARNQWRQSGARGHPPPTAMPAMSFDTKHGVALLDSGWIYDAARDGWRRLPLASPKDLFLPWRALEYDPVGGVHVALTTGDNLLGPHPVRVAQLKLDIGASRPADNSGPRWTWLNDKYSRSWAVLPRSQAEYRARVRAHKALLAKLAPNTWTRIGTEYSAQDRSYGSFALDPTRSQLIFWGGGHSAYMGNEVSQYDIKGNLWLESWSPDMPPWPFGSPDGDGWNPPFYHQLGSAHGYHRYAYSAKLDKVLFGVGDRLLAYDPDRMRWNDAPVRKVGEGALGGPVDMSGATSFHTMAARHWYGAPFGVWQLDASAREISRIRLSDTPFSANDRSKAVFDPNRNRILFYGARDEQAKSPANQFFSFEIDQKRWIRHTITLEPPATEAPVSMAWGVAFRPENNVLMILPGGQKQATWLLDLATDRLTQFGPGPVTRNAGTNGLVYSAAHDLFITLEVGHYGTGPVTPHVMRFKP
;
A
#
# COMPACT_ATOMS: atom_id res chain seq x y z
N MET A 1 12.15 -4.13 1.21
CA MET A 1 13.34 -3.30 0.91
C MET A 1 12.88 -2.11 0.06
N PRO A 2 13.18 -0.85 0.45
CA PRO A 2 14.51 -0.28 0.60
C PRO A 2 15.04 -0.52 2.02
N TRP A 3 15.70 -1.66 2.18
CA TRP A 3 16.45 -2.04 3.37
C TRP A 3 17.86 -2.49 2.93
N GLY A 4 18.38 -1.84 1.88
CA GLY A 4 19.67 -2.13 1.27
C GLY A 4 20.78 -1.13 1.61
N MET A 5 20.51 -0.07 2.39
CA MET A 5 21.52 0.95 2.72
C MET A 5 21.69 1.29 4.20
N CYS A 6 21.15 0.46 5.11
CA CYS A 6 21.49 0.54 6.55
C CYS A 6 21.74 -0.85 7.18
N ALA A 7 22.19 -1.83 6.39
CA ALA A 7 22.54 -3.18 6.88
C ALA A 7 24.01 -3.56 6.67
N LYS A 8 24.91 -2.58 6.50
CA LYS A 8 26.36 -2.80 6.44
C LYS A 8 27.11 -1.94 7.47
N SER A 9 26.79 -2.15 8.76
CA SER A 9 27.71 -1.84 9.87
C SER A 9 27.16 -2.41 11.19
N LEU A 10 27.02 -3.73 11.30
CA LEU A 10 26.71 -4.40 12.57
C LEU A 10 27.57 -5.66 12.66
N GLY A 11 28.88 -5.44 12.81
CA GLY A 11 29.81 -6.40 13.37
C GLY A 11 30.00 -6.04 14.85
N ALA A 12 29.50 -6.92 15.71
CA ALA A 12 29.78 -7.08 17.14
C ALA A 12 29.84 -5.80 18.02
N PHE A 13 28.84 -5.59 18.87
CA PHE A 13 29.09 -5.14 20.26
C PHE A 13 27.90 -5.54 21.14
N THR A 14 28.08 -6.64 21.88
CA THR A 14 27.35 -6.94 23.10
C THR A 14 28.27 -6.54 24.24
N VAL A 15 27.94 -5.48 24.98
CA VAL A 15 28.08 -5.33 26.45
C VAL A 15 27.37 -4.02 26.81
N ALA A 16 26.37 -4.13 27.67
CA ALA A 16 25.72 -3.01 28.31
C ALA A 16 26.68 -2.33 29.29
N VAL A 17 26.79 -1.01 29.23
CA VAL A 17 27.19 -0.20 30.38
C VAL A 17 26.15 0.90 30.54
N GLN A 18 25.31 0.77 31.57
CA GLN A 18 24.60 1.91 32.17
C GLN A 18 25.67 2.85 32.74
N MET A 19 26.05 3.88 31.99
CA MET A 19 26.67 5.07 32.58
C MET A 19 25.61 6.17 32.63
N LEU A 20 25.11 6.43 33.83
CA LEU A 20 24.54 7.72 34.21
C LEU A 20 25.65 8.77 34.04
N VAL A 21 25.78 9.33 32.84
CA VAL A 21 26.57 10.55 32.66
C VAL A 21 25.66 11.70 33.05
N SER A 22 25.86 12.23 34.25
CA SER A 22 25.38 13.55 34.63
C SER A 22 25.93 14.58 33.63
N LEU A 23 25.08 15.08 32.72
CA LEU A 23 25.42 16.20 31.86
C LEU A 23 25.78 17.41 32.75
N PRO A 24 26.89 18.11 32.50
CA PRO A 24 27.36 19.17 33.39
C PRO A 24 26.37 20.34 33.42
N ALA A 25 26.16 20.88 34.63
CA ALA A 25 25.36 22.07 34.86
C ALA A 25 26.04 23.33 34.27
N ALA A 26 25.21 24.14 33.61
CA ALA A 26 25.29 25.59 33.35
C ALA A 26 26.65 26.27 33.07
N ALA A 27 26.78 26.85 31.85
CA ALA A 27 27.26 28.24 31.67
C ALA A 27 26.98 28.80 30.27
N ASP A 28 27.26 28.06 29.17
CA ASP A 28 27.19 28.69 27.84
C ASP A 28 25.85 28.51 27.12
N SER A 29 25.39 29.55 26.42
CA SER A 29 24.34 29.46 25.40
C SER A 29 24.74 28.46 24.32
N PRO A 30 23.81 27.73 23.65
CA PRO A 30 24.18 26.90 22.52
C PRO A 30 24.93 27.74 21.47
N ALA A 31 26.04 27.20 20.97
CA ALA A 31 26.74 27.80 19.84
C ALA A 31 25.73 27.97 18.69
N VAL A 32 25.78 29.12 18.04
CA VAL A 32 24.88 29.44 16.95
C VAL A 32 25.06 28.42 15.82
N ASN A 33 23.96 27.95 15.23
CA ASN A 33 23.95 26.94 14.17
C ASN A 33 24.56 25.58 14.56
N ALA A 34 24.60 25.26 15.85
CA ALA A 34 25.01 23.95 16.36
C ALA A 34 23.91 23.32 17.23
N TRP A 35 23.54 22.08 16.92
CA TRP A 35 22.66 21.28 17.76
C TRP A 35 23.39 20.88 19.04
N ARG A 36 22.76 21.16 20.18
CA ARG A 36 23.27 20.80 21.50
C ARG A 36 22.31 19.82 22.19
N PRO A 37 22.73 18.58 22.50
CA PRO A 37 22.02 17.73 23.44
C PRO A 37 21.96 18.38 24.81
N VAL A 38 20.77 18.43 25.42
CA VAL A 38 20.54 19.19 26.67
C VAL A 38 19.80 18.40 27.74
N ALA A 39 19.04 17.37 27.37
CA ALA A 39 18.32 16.53 28.31
C ALA A 39 18.02 15.16 27.69
N GLU A 40 17.74 14.19 28.56
CA GLU A 40 17.15 12.91 28.20
C GLU A 40 15.99 12.62 29.16
N ALA A 41 15.04 11.81 28.72
CA ALA A 41 13.99 11.26 29.58
C ALA A 41 13.86 9.76 29.34
N SER A 42 13.45 9.03 30.38
CA SER A 42 12.88 7.69 30.20
C SER A 42 11.74 7.79 29.18
N GLY A 43 11.70 6.93 28.17
CA GLY A 43 10.60 6.99 27.21
C GLY A 43 10.63 5.91 26.15
N GLY A 44 9.72 6.07 25.20
CA GLY A 44 9.53 5.24 24.01
C GLY A 44 9.38 6.11 22.76
N THR A 45 8.27 5.95 22.02
CA THR A 45 8.04 6.61 20.71
C THR A 45 7.53 8.04 20.83
N ILE A 46 7.95 8.93 19.93
CA ILE A 46 7.43 10.30 19.81
C ILE A 46 6.19 10.33 18.91
N ALA A 47 5.09 10.92 19.40
CA ALA A 47 3.83 11.01 18.68
C ALA A 47 3.29 12.44 18.51
N GLY A 48 3.97 13.44 19.09
CA GLY A 48 3.63 14.85 18.94
C GLY A 48 4.50 15.74 19.82
N LEU A 49 4.70 16.98 19.37
CA LEU A 49 5.35 18.05 20.13
C LEU A 49 4.59 19.35 19.87
N SER A 50 4.28 20.10 20.92
CA SER A 50 3.60 21.40 20.79
C SER A 50 4.13 22.39 21.81
N TYR A 51 4.47 23.59 21.35
CA TYR A 51 4.82 24.69 22.25
C TYR A 51 3.58 25.18 23.01
N LEU A 52 3.73 25.37 24.32
CA LEU A 52 2.73 25.90 25.25
C LEU A 52 3.14 27.33 25.65
N PRO A 53 2.48 28.37 25.10
CA PRO A 53 2.87 29.77 25.37
C PRO A 53 2.81 30.16 26.85
N ASP A 54 1.77 29.73 27.55
CA ASP A 54 1.53 30.14 28.95
C ASP A 54 2.51 29.45 29.91
N GLN A 55 2.76 28.15 29.70
CA GLN A 55 3.73 27.38 30.49
C GLN A 55 5.18 27.63 30.06
N ARG A 56 5.41 28.24 28.88
CA ARG A 56 6.73 28.36 28.23
C ARG A 56 7.45 27.01 28.16
N GLY A 57 6.69 25.99 27.76
CA GLY A 57 7.11 24.59 27.75
C GLY A 57 6.74 23.90 26.45
N MET A 58 7.28 22.71 26.24
CA MET A 58 7.01 21.84 25.10
C MET A 58 6.21 20.64 25.61
N LEU A 59 4.94 20.54 25.22
CA LEU A 59 4.12 19.37 25.51
C LEU A 59 4.53 18.24 24.57
N TYR A 60 5.03 17.17 25.17
CA TYR A 60 5.35 15.91 24.51
C TYR A 60 4.22 14.92 24.75
N PHE A 61 3.79 14.27 23.66
CA PHE A 61 2.90 13.11 23.71
C PHE A 61 3.61 11.88 23.12
N GLY A 62 3.67 10.77 23.86
CA GLY A 62 4.35 9.55 23.39
C GLY A 62 4.40 8.42 24.42
N TYR A 63 5.02 7.29 24.02
CA TYR A 63 4.93 6.03 24.79
C TYR A 63 5.83 6.07 26.06
N PRO A 64 5.34 5.56 27.20
CA PRO A 64 6.12 5.41 28.42
C PRO A 64 7.24 4.36 28.30
N ALA A 65 8.23 4.42 29.19
CA ALA A 65 9.35 3.48 29.20
C ALA A 65 8.98 2.08 29.76
N SER A 66 7.84 1.97 30.46
CA SER A 66 7.42 0.74 31.15
C SER A 66 5.91 0.55 31.14
N LYS A 67 5.44 -0.71 31.27
CA LYS A 67 4.02 -1.05 31.39
C LYS A 67 3.33 -0.50 32.66
N SER A 68 4.11 0.01 33.62
CA SER A 68 3.63 0.56 34.90
C SER A 68 3.44 2.08 34.89
N GLU A 69 3.95 2.80 33.90
CA GLU A 69 3.71 4.24 33.74
C GLU A 69 2.30 4.48 33.16
N ILE A 70 1.55 5.40 33.78
CA ILE A 70 0.10 5.58 33.56
C ILE A 70 -0.19 6.72 32.56
N SER A 71 0.81 7.52 32.16
CA SER A 71 0.60 8.66 31.27
C SER A 71 1.63 8.81 30.14
N ASP A 72 1.09 9.18 28.98
CA ASP A 72 1.79 9.42 27.72
C ASP A 72 2.19 10.90 27.54
N LEU A 73 2.14 11.73 28.60
CA LEU A 73 2.29 13.20 28.52
C LEU A 73 3.36 13.74 29.47
N ARG A 74 4.25 14.59 28.94
CA ARG A 74 5.26 15.32 29.73
C ARG A 74 5.45 16.73 29.17
N ILE A 75 5.88 17.66 30.01
CA ILE A 75 6.31 19.00 29.56
C ILE A 75 7.82 19.11 29.73
N TYR A 76 8.52 19.44 28.64
CA TYR A 76 9.92 19.85 28.68
C TYR A 76 10.02 21.37 28.71
N TYR A 77 10.82 21.93 29.61
CA TYR A 77 10.98 23.38 29.73
C TYR A 77 12.31 23.84 29.14
N PRO A 78 12.31 24.52 27.97
CA PRO A 78 13.55 24.83 27.25
C PRO A 78 14.52 25.72 28.04
N GLY A 79 14.01 26.71 28.77
CA GLY A 79 14.84 27.67 29.52
C GLY A 79 15.60 27.06 30.70
N ARG A 80 15.02 26.05 31.38
CA ARG A 80 15.67 25.32 32.50
C ARG A 80 16.26 23.97 32.10
N ARG A 81 16.01 23.52 30.87
CA ARG A 81 16.49 22.24 30.30
C ARG A 81 16.12 21.02 31.15
N SER A 82 14.90 21.00 31.67
CA SER A 82 14.40 19.89 32.49
C SER A 82 12.98 19.49 32.10
N TRP A 83 12.70 18.21 32.34
CA TRP A 83 11.36 17.62 32.22
C TRP A 83 10.55 17.86 33.50
N GLU A 84 9.24 17.97 33.35
CA GLU A 84 8.31 17.77 34.45
C GLU A 84 8.14 16.28 34.77
N GLU A 85 7.69 15.99 35.99
CA GLU A 85 7.15 14.68 36.34
C GLU A 85 6.00 14.28 35.39
N PRO A 86 5.80 12.99 35.10
CA PRO A 86 4.70 12.52 34.26
C PRO A 86 3.35 13.09 34.71
N LEU A 87 2.63 13.71 33.77
CA LEU A 87 1.37 14.39 34.08
C LEU A 87 0.25 13.36 34.28
N PRO A 88 -0.63 13.49 35.30
CA PRO A 88 -1.75 12.59 35.48
C PRO A 88 -2.74 12.74 34.31
N GLY A 89 -3.18 11.62 33.72
CA GLY A 89 -4.25 11.67 32.71
C GLY A 89 -4.36 10.40 31.89
N ARG A 90 -5.54 9.76 31.95
CA ARG A 90 -5.96 8.78 30.95
C ARG A 90 -6.54 9.53 29.75
N GLY A 91 -6.09 9.21 28.54
CA GLY A 91 -6.65 9.76 27.31
C GLY A 91 -8.10 9.31 27.07
N PRO A 92 -8.88 10.06 26.26
CA PRO A 92 -10.29 9.78 25.96
C PRO A 92 -10.53 8.51 25.10
N HIS A 93 -11.76 7.99 25.10
CA HIS A 93 -12.11 6.61 24.70
C HIS A 93 -13.00 6.44 23.43
N ARG A 94 -13.01 7.39 22.47
CA ARG A 94 -13.98 7.41 21.34
C ARG A 94 -13.41 7.28 19.91
N ALA A 95 -12.14 6.88 19.77
CA ALA A 95 -11.52 6.69 18.46
C ALA A 95 -12.09 5.47 17.67
N ARG A 96 -12.23 5.59 16.34
CA ARG A 96 -12.50 4.46 15.44
C ARG A 96 -11.29 3.53 15.35
N GLY A 97 -11.56 2.27 15.00
CA GLY A 97 -10.56 1.30 14.58
C GLY A 97 -9.70 0.67 15.68
N ALA A 98 -8.45 0.35 15.32
CA ALA A 98 -7.48 -0.33 16.20
C ALA A 98 -7.22 0.43 17.51
N LEU A 99 -7.61 1.70 17.63
CA LEU A 99 -7.50 2.49 18.86
C LEU A 99 -8.52 2.09 19.96
N THR A 100 -9.20 0.95 19.82
CA THR A 100 -10.13 0.40 20.83
C THR A 100 -9.39 -0.18 22.02
N THR A 101 -9.72 0.32 23.21
CA THR A 101 -9.21 -0.10 24.53
C THR A 101 -9.39 -1.60 24.79
N THR A 102 -8.37 -2.28 25.33
CA THR A 102 -8.58 -3.55 26.06
C THR A 102 -8.75 -3.25 27.54
N PHE A 103 -9.78 -3.82 28.16
CA PHE A 103 -9.97 -3.75 29.60
C PHE A 103 -9.04 -4.73 30.32
N GLY A 104 -8.43 -4.30 31.42
CA GLY A 104 -7.78 -5.20 32.36
C GLY A 104 -8.80 -6.14 33.04
N ALA A 105 -8.32 -7.21 33.67
CA ALA A 105 -9.16 -8.14 34.45
C ALA A 105 -9.90 -7.46 35.62
N ASP A 106 -9.53 -6.21 35.96
CA ASP A 106 -10.15 -5.35 36.97
C ASP A 106 -11.26 -4.43 36.41
N GLY A 107 -11.64 -4.60 35.13
CA GLY A 107 -12.69 -3.79 34.50
C GLY A 107 -12.27 -2.36 34.15
N ARG A 108 -10.97 -2.03 34.21
CA ARG A 108 -10.47 -0.68 33.88
C ARG A 108 -9.98 -0.62 32.42
N PRO A 109 -10.31 0.44 31.65
CA PRO A 109 -9.86 0.57 30.26
C PRO A 109 -8.37 0.88 30.19
N GLY A 110 -7.64 0.16 29.34
CA GLY A 110 -6.26 0.45 28.91
C GLY A 110 -6.18 0.55 27.38
N LEU A 111 -5.26 1.38 26.86
CA LEU A 111 -4.91 1.35 25.43
C LEU A 111 -4.45 -0.08 25.09
N PRO A 112 -4.91 -0.69 23.99
CA PRO A 112 -4.63 -2.10 23.71
C PRO A 112 -3.12 -2.33 23.56
N ALA A 113 -2.66 -3.52 23.97
CA ALA A 113 -1.26 -3.94 23.87
C ALA A 113 -0.69 -3.90 22.42
N ILE A 114 -1.54 -3.69 21.42
CA ILE A 114 -1.20 -3.62 19.99
C ILE A 114 -1.13 -2.16 19.48
N ASN A 115 -1.63 -1.14 20.20
CA ASN A 115 -1.68 0.24 19.68
C ASN A 115 -0.91 1.25 20.53
N ARG A 116 0.31 1.50 20.07
CA ARG A 116 1.29 2.46 20.58
C ARG A 116 0.89 3.88 20.15
N PRO A 117 1.00 4.94 21.00
CA PRO A 117 0.74 6.34 20.60
C PRO A 117 1.55 6.81 19.38
N TYR A 118 2.61 6.09 19.00
CA TYR A 118 3.32 6.12 17.72
C TYR A 118 2.47 6.54 16.50
N TRP A 119 1.22 6.10 16.41
CA TRP A 119 0.42 6.19 15.20
C TRP A 119 -0.17 7.59 14.88
N MET A 120 -0.03 8.59 15.76
CA MET A 120 -0.56 9.95 15.52
C MET A 120 0.44 10.91 14.85
N ALA A 121 1.74 10.62 14.88
CA ALA A 121 2.84 11.41 14.30
C ALA A 121 2.82 12.94 14.57
N HIS A 122 2.21 13.74 13.68
CA HIS A 122 2.15 15.21 13.77
C HIS A 122 0.71 15.73 13.98
N GLN A 123 -0.22 14.87 14.42
CA GLN A 123 -1.64 15.22 14.59
C GLN A 123 -1.96 15.79 15.97
N SER A 124 -1.15 16.73 16.42
CA SER A 124 -1.38 17.54 17.62
C SER A 124 -0.98 18.99 17.36
N VAL A 125 -1.75 19.96 17.85
CA VAL A 125 -1.41 21.38 17.72
C VAL A 125 -2.00 22.19 18.88
N TYR A 126 -1.26 23.21 19.35
CA TYR A 126 -1.81 24.17 20.30
C TYR A 126 -2.80 25.12 19.62
N VAL A 127 -3.97 25.32 20.23
CA VAL A 127 -5.07 26.15 19.74
C VAL A 127 -5.20 27.38 20.65
N PRO A 128 -4.73 28.56 20.22
CA PRO A 128 -4.70 29.76 21.06
C PRO A 128 -6.06 30.19 21.57
N THR A 129 -7.12 30.09 20.76
CA THR A 129 -8.48 30.48 21.13
C THR A 129 -9.08 29.60 22.22
N LEU A 130 -8.63 28.35 22.34
CA LEU A 130 -9.04 27.42 23.39
C LEU A 130 -8.09 27.38 24.57
N ARG A 131 -6.85 27.87 24.40
CA ARG A 131 -5.70 27.67 25.31
C ARG A 131 -5.45 26.19 25.62
N LYS A 132 -5.66 25.32 24.62
CA LYS A 132 -5.58 23.86 24.73
C LYS A 132 -4.79 23.27 23.57
N VAL A 133 -4.25 22.08 23.75
CA VAL A 133 -3.68 21.29 22.65
C VAL A 133 -4.78 20.40 22.09
N LEU A 134 -5.06 20.54 20.79
CA LEU A 134 -6.00 19.69 20.06
C LEU A 134 -5.27 18.50 19.46
N PHE A 135 -5.89 17.33 19.55
CA PHE A 135 -5.43 16.08 18.97
C PHE A 135 -6.50 15.53 18.04
N PHE A 136 -6.07 14.92 16.93
CA PHE A 136 -6.96 14.18 16.03
C PHE A 136 -6.41 12.78 15.77
N ALA A 137 -7.20 11.76 16.10
CA ALA A 137 -6.83 10.36 15.88
C ALA A 137 -8.07 9.48 15.80
N GLY A 138 -8.10 8.47 14.93
CA GLY A 138 -9.23 7.56 14.89
C GLY A 138 -10.52 8.20 14.35
N GLY A 139 -10.44 9.32 13.62
CA GLY A 139 -11.62 10.15 13.33
C GLY A 139 -12.20 10.92 14.53
N ALA A 140 -11.59 10.80 15.71
CA ALA A 140 -12.01 11.49 16.92
C ALA A 140 -11.13 12.70 17.21
N THR A 141 -11.72 13.68 17.91
CA THR A 141 -11.08 14.97 18.23
C THR A 141 -11.07 15.17 19.73
N PHE A 142 -9.89 15.46 20.26
CA PHE A 142 -9.67 15.57 21.69
C PHE A 142 -8.93 16.86 21.99
N THR A 143 -9.08 17.35 23.22
CA THR A 143 -8.28 18.45 23.73
C THR A 143 -7.61 18.07 25.03
N TYR A 144 -6.40 18.58 25.22
CA TYR A 144 -5.70 18.55 26.48
C TYR A 144 -5.56 19.99 26.98
N ASP A 145 -6.03 20.23 28.19
CA ASP A 145 -5.88 21.49 28.90
C ASP A 145 -4.60 21.45 29.74
N PRO A 146 -3.55 22.23 29.40
CA PRO A 146 -2.30 22.22 30.14
C PRO A 146 -2.41 22.92 31.51
N GLU A 147 -3.40 23.78 31.72
CA GLU A 147 -3.62 24.47 32.99
C GLU A 147 -4.31 23.53 34.00
N SER A 148 -5.45 22.96 33.60
CA SER A 148 -6.20 22.03 34.48
C SER A 148 -5.68 20.59 34.45
N ARG A 149 -4.75 20.28 33.53
CA ARG A 149 -4.17 18.94 33.28
C ARG A 149 -5.23 17.89 32.99
N ARG A 150 -6.22 18.24 32.16
CA ARG A 150 -7.37 17.39 31.87
C ARG A 150 -7.54 17.20 30.37
N TRP A 151 -7.84 15.95 30.02
CA TRP A 151 -8.35 15.60 28.70
C TRP A 151 -9.84 15.90 28.61
N ALA A 152 -10.29 16.31 27.43
CA ALA A 152 -11.69 16.37 27.07
C ALA A 152 -11.89 15.80 25.66
N ASP A 153 -12.85 14.88 25.53
CA ASP A 153 -13.41 14.47 24.25
C ASP A 153 -14.43 15.51 23.81
N LEU A 154 -14.28 16.04 22.58
CA LEU A 154 -15.22 17.02 22.04
C LEU A 154 -16.53 16.38 21.58
N GLY A 155 -16.59 15.06 21.53
CA GLY A 155 -17.83 14.33 21.29
C GLY A 155 -18.39 14.47 19.87
N ILE A 156 -17.57 14.92 18.91
CA ILE A 156 -17.99 15.15 17.53
C ILE A 156 -18.46 13.82 16.91
N PRO A 157 -19.68 13.77 16.32
CA PRO A 157 -20.15 12.60 15.61
C PRO A 157 -19.18 12.19 14.50
N LEU A 158 -18.86 10.91 14.44
CA LEU A 158 -17.82 10.39 13.58
C LEU A 158 -18.11 10.55 12.06
N ASP A 159 -19.39 10.65 11.69
CA ASP A 159 -19.86 10.98 10.33
C ASP A 159 -19.70 12.48 9.98
N LYS A 160 -19.50 13.33 11.00
CA LYS A 160 -19.19 14.76 10.87
C LYS A 160 -17.70 15.08 11.08
N SER A 161 -16.89 14.08 11.41
CA SER A 161 -15.43 14.20 11.48
C SER A 161 -14.78 13.89 10.14
N PRO A 162 -13.51 14.32 9.93
CA PRO A 162 -12.68 13.80 8.87
C PRO A 162 -12.61 12.25 8.94
N PRO A 163 -12.28 11.59 7.81
CA PRO A 163 -12.05 10.17 7.80
C PRO A 163 -11.02 9.74 8.86
N ASP A 164 -11.06 8.47 9.23
CA ASP A 164 -10.10 7.90 10.18
C ASP A 164 -8.70 7.82 9.57
N VAL A 165 -7.96 8.94 9.63
CA VAL A 165 -6.60 9.08 9.11
C VAL A 165 -5.57 9.12 10.23
N MET A 166 -4.42 8.50 9.96
CA MET A 166 -3.22 8.57 10.79
C MET A 166 -2.03 9.10 10.01
N LEU A 167 -1.01 9.54 10.75
CA LEU A 167 0.26 10.02 10.17
C LEU A 167 0.09 11.27 9.29
N GLY A 168 -0.98 12.03 9.52
CA GLY A 168 -1.19 13.35 8.93
C GLY A 168 -0.47 14.44 9.73
N SER A 169 -0.75 15.69 9.40
CA SER A 169 -0.23 16.85 10.14
C SER A 169 -1.33 17.84 10.46
N LEU A 170 -1.34 18.33 11.70
CA LEU A 170 -2.14 19.48 12.13
C LEU A 170 -1.29 20.74 12.14
N ALA A 171 -1.92 21.88 11.86
CA ALA A 171 -1.34 23.20 12.08
C ALA A 171 -2.45 24.23 12.37
N TRP A 172 -2.10 25.27 13.12
CA TRP A 172 -3.01 26.36 13.46
C TRP A 172 -3.02 27.38 12.31
N ASP A 173 -4.20 27.72 11.80
CA ASP A 173 -4.40 28.79 10.83
C ASP A 173 -4.82 30.07 11.58
N PRO A 174 -3.90 31.05 11.78
CA PRO A 174 -4.21 32.26 12.52
C PRO A 174 -5.12 33.22 11.74
N VAL A 175 -5.18 33.10 10.40
CA VAL A 175 -6.02 33.96 9.55
C VAL A 175 -7.47 33.52 9.65
N GLY A 176 -7.73 32.23 9.47
CA GLY A 176 -9.07 31.65 9.59
C GLY A 176 -9.49 31.28 11.02
N GLN A 177 -8.61 31.47 12.01
CA GLN A 177 -8.79 31.07 13.42
C GLN A 177 -9.29 29.63 13.61
N ARG A 178 -8.66 28.70 12.90
CA ARG A 178 -9.08 27.30 12.80
C ARG A 178 -7.88 26.37 12.76
N VAL A 179 -8.10 25.08 13.00
CA VAL A 179 -7.04 24.07 12.84
C VAL A 179 -7.15 23.42 11.47
N ILE A 180 -6.05 23.33 10.74
CA ILE A 180 -5.97 22.65 9.44
C ILE A 180 -5.40 21.24 9.65
N LEU A 181 -6.10 20.24 9.10
CA LEU A 181 -5.64 18.87 8.95
C LEU A 181 -5.40 18.58 7.47
N PHE A 182 -4.18 18.14 7.14
CA PHE A 182 -3.85 17.64 5.81
C PHE A 182 -3.13 16.29 5.88
N GLY A 183 -3.41 15.46 4.87
CA GLY A 183 -2.77 14.16 4.66
C GLY A 183 -3.14 13.11 5.70
N GLY A 184 -2.23 12.16 5.87
CA GLY A 184 -2.49 10.91 6.57
C GLY A 184 -3.22 9.92 5.67
N GLY A 185 -3.22 8.65 6.05
CA GLY A 185 -4.00 7.65 5.33
C GLY A 185 -4.86 6.80 6.22
N TYR A 186 -5.86 6.21 5.57
CA TYR A 186 -7.04 5.68 6.22
C TYR A 186 -6.78 4.34 6.88
N ILE A 187 -7.57 4.02 7.90
CA ILE A 187 -7.58 2.69 8.53
C ILE A 187 -8.92 2.02 8.25
N SER A 188 -8.91 0.94 7.48
CA SER A 188 -10.05 0.02 7.42
C SER A 188 -10.03 -0.96 8.60
N ALA A 189 -10.17 -0.48 9.84
CA ALA A 189 -10.19 -1.36 11.00
C ALA A 189 -11.57 -2.01 11.28
N TYR A 190 -12.50 -2.02 10.32
CA TYR A 190 -13.91 -2.32 10.62
C TYR A 190 -14.68 -3.24 9.68
N LYS A 191 -14.03 -4.16 8.97
CA LYS A 191 -14.77 -5.19 8.21
C LYS A 191 -14.86 -6.57 8.85
N SER A 192 -14.08 -6.86 9.89
CA SER A 192 -14.26 -8.08 10.69
C SER A 192 -14.34 -7.69 12.17
N LYS A 193 -15.37 -8.18 12.88
CA LYS A 193 -15.33 -8.21 14.36
C LYS A 193 -14.12 -9.06 14.71
N PRO A 194 -13.04 -8.52 15.32
CA PRO A 194 -11.98 -9.39 15.80
C PRO A 194 -12.60 -10.32 16.84
N PRO A 195 -12.26 -11.63 16.86
CA PRO A 195 -12.90 -12.61 17.73
C PRO A 195 -12.78 -12.30 19.24
N TYR A 196 -11.93 -11.35 19.62
CA TYR A 196 -11.72 -10.88 20.99
C TYR A 196 -12.54 -9.63 21.39
N ILE A 197 -13.24 -8.96 20.47
CA ILE A 197 -14.15 -7.84 20.81
C ILE A 197 -15.57 -8.40 21.03
N LYS A 198 -15.98 -8.51 22.30
CA LYS A 198 -17.37 -8.81 22.68
C LYS A 198 -18.19 -7.51 22.79
N GLY A 199 -19.33 -7.43 22.11
CA GLY A 199 -20.36 -6.37 22.27
C GLY A 199 -20.35 -5.21 21.26
N ASP A 200 -21.34 -4.31 21.38
CA ASP A 200 -21.60 -3.12 20.55
C ASP A 200 -20.64 -1.94 20.81
N MET A 201 -19.34 -2.21 20.96
CA MET A 201 -18.33 -1.16 21.17
C MET A 201 -18.09 -0.28 19.93
N LEU A 202 -18.77 -0.60 18.84
CA LEU A 202 -18.87 0.13 17.59
C LEU A 202 -20.02 1.14 17.61
N ARG A 203 -19.84 2.32 18.22
CA ARG A 203 -20.88 3.36 18.14
C ARG A 203 -20.71 4.22 16.87
N GLY A 204 -21.49 3.93 15.84
CA GLY A 204 -21.66 4.76 14.63
C GLY A 204 -21.44 3.99 13.32
N LYS A 205 -22.13 4.40 12.24
CA LYS A 205 -21.85 3.86 10.90
C LYS A 205 -20.41 4.21 10.52
N PRO A 206 -19.55 3.23 10.19
CA PRO A 206 -18.21 3.51 9.70
C PRO A 206 -18.30 4.32 8.40
N TRP A 207 -17.26 5.13 8.14
CA TRP A 207 -17.07 5.71 6.82
C TRP A 207 -17.01 4.57 5.80
N SER A 208 -17.84 4.59 4.76
CA SER A 208 -17.83 3.52 3.77
C SER A 208 -16.58 3.65 2.89
N PRO A 209 -15.88 2.53 2.57
CA PRO A 209 -14.80 2.55 1.58
C PRO A 209 -15.23 3.12 0.22
N ASP A 210 -16.53 3.04 -0.09
CA ASP A 210 -17.15 3.63 -1.28
C ASP A 210 -16.98 5.17 -1.34
N ALA A 211 -16.59 5.82 -0.23
CA ALA A 211 -16.30 7.25 -0.18
C ALA A 211 -14.79 7.59 -0.18
N TRP A 212 -13.86 6.63 -0.09
CA TRP A 212 -12.40 6.89 -0.04
C TRP A 212 -11.80 7.19 -1.45
N THR A 213 -12.35 8.21 -2.11
CA THR A 213 -11.96 8.66 -3.45
C THR A 213 -10.67 9.50 -3.41
N MET A 214 -10.04 9.75 -4.56
CA MET A 214 -8.88 10.66 -4.65
C MET A 214 -9.19 12.05 -4.10
N ALA A 215 -10.40 12.56 -4.32
CA ALA A 215 -10.86 13.83 -3.76
C ALA A 215 -10.91 13.84 -2.22
N VAL A 216 -11.08 12.67 -1.58
CA VAL A 216 -11.04 12.53 -0.12
C VAL A 216 -9.61 12.32 0.37
N LYS A 217 -8.80 11.53 -0.35
CA LYS A 217 -7.38 11.30 -0.05
C LYS A 217 -6.53 12.58 -0.09
N ARG A 218 -6.93 13.55 -0.92
CA ARG A 218 -6.29 14.88 -1.04
C ARG A 218 -6.97 15.97 -0.20
N ALA A 219 -8.01 15.63 0.56
CA ALA A 219 -8.83 16.62 1.25
C ALA A 219 -8.03 17.40 2.31
N THR A 220 -8.28 18.70 2.35
CA THR A 220 -7.88 19.57 3.46
C THR A 220 -9.10 19.79 4.35
N TRP A 221 -8.96 19.53 5.65
CA TRP A 221 -10.03 19.68 6.62
C TRP A 221 -9.72 20.83 7.58
N ALA A 222 -10.76 21.57 7.97
CA ALA A 222 -10.67 22.64 8.94
C ALA A 222 -11.55 22.35 10.15
N PHE A 223 -10.99 22.49 11.34
CA PHE A 223 -11.71 22.46 12.61
C PHE A 223 -11.91 23.87 13.13
N ASP A 224 -13.17 24.24 13.31
CA ASP A 224 -13.56 25.49 13.96
C ASP A 224 -13.59 25.28 15.49
N PRO A 225 -12.70 25.95 16.25
CA PRO A 225 -12.64 25.80 17.70
C PRO A 225 -13.83 26.43 18.44
N VAL A 226 -14.50 27.42 17.86
CA VAL A 226 -15.68 28.08 18.45
C VAL A 226 -16.92 27.20 18.23
N ALA A 227 -17.11 26.73 17.00
CA ALA A 227 -18.24 25.86 16.67
C ALA A 227 -18.05 24.41 17.14
N GLY A 228 -16.82 23.99 17.42
CA GLY A 228 -16.50 22.61 17.81
C GLY A 228 -16.78 21.60 16.69
N SER A 229 -16.54 21.99 15.43
CA SER A 229 -16.94 21.18 14.26
C SER A 229 -15.88 21.17 13.15
N TRP A 230 -15.90 20.11 12.35
CA TRP A 230 -15.04 19.97 11.18
C TRP A 230 -15.79 20.28 9.89
N SER A 231 -15.06 20.83 8.92
CA SER A 231 -15.52 21.04 7.55
C SER A 231 -14.43 20.67 6.55
N LYS A 232 -14.82 20.18 5.37
CA LYS A 232 -13.91 19.96 4.25
C LYS A 232 -13.75 21.28 3.48
N LEU A 233 -12.52 21.69 3.22
CA LEU A 233 -12.23 22.90 2.44
C LEU A 233 -12.25 22.59 0.94
N LEU A 234 -12.73 23.55 0.16
CA LEU A 234 -12.56 23.59 -1.29
C LEU A 234 -11.26 24.33 -1.59
N THR A 235 -10.26 23.65 -2.18
CA THR A 235 -8.89 24.18 -2.27
C THR A 235 -8.45 24.71 -3.63
N GLY A 236 -9.38 24.81 -4.57
CA GLY A 236 -9.17 25.42 -5.89
C GLY A 236 -10.49 25.92 -6.46
N SER A 237 -10.42 26.75 -7.50
CA SER A 237 -11.62 27.19 -8.21
C SER A 237 -12.33 25.99 -8.90
N ALA A 238 -13.65 26.08 -9.05
CA ALA A 238 -14.43 25.00 -9.68
C ALA A 238 -13.97 24.70 -11.12
N SER A 239 -13.58 25.75 -11.85
CA SER A 239 -13.02 25.65 -13.20
C SER A 239 -11.64 24.98 -13.23
N PHE A 240 -10.78 25.26 -12.24
CA PHE A 240 -9.47 24.60 -12.12
C PHE A 240 -9.62 23.12 -11.78
N ILE A 241 -10.59 22.77 -10.93
CA ILE A 241 -10.94 21.37 -10.65
C ILE A 241 -11.42 20.66 -11.92
N ASP A 242 -12.27 21.30 -12.74
CA ASP A 242 -12.70 20.75 -14.04
C ASP A 242 -11.51 20.50 -14.98
N MET A 243 -10.50 21.38 -15.00
CA MET A 243 -9.30 21.17 -15.81
C MET A 243 -8.50 19.94 -15.36
N HIS A 244 -8.34 19.76 -14.04
CA HIS A 244 -7.70 18.58 -13.48
C HIS A 244 -8.44 17.28 -13.86
N GLU A 245 -9.77 17.26 -13.75
CA GLU A 245 -10.57 16.10 -14.14
C GLU A 245 -10.48 15.80 -15.65
N ARG A 246 -10.38 16.83 -16.50
CA ARG A 246 -10.12 16.63 -17.94
C ARG A 246 -8.75 16.02 -18.21
N CYS A 247 -7.71 16.40 -17.49
CA CYS A 247 -6.40 15.75 -17.58
C CYS A 247 -6.49 14.27 -17.16
N ASN A 248 -7.17 13.98 -16.03
CA ASN A 248 -7.37 12.60 -15.57
C ASN A 248 -8.15 11.75 -16.59
N ALA A 249 -9.17 12.31 -17.24
CA ALA A 249 -9.89 11.61 -18.32
C ALA A 249 -9.00 11.26 -19.53
N LEU A 250 -7.94 12.05 -19.80
CA LEU A 250 -6.94 11.69 -20.82
C LEU A 250 -6.01 10.57 -20.32
N VAL A 251 -5.69 10.54 -19.02
CA VAL A 251 -4.93 9.43 -18.38
C VAL A 251 -5.69 8.10 -18.54
N GLU A 252 -6.99 8.09 -18.26
CA GLU A 252 -7.82 6.89 -18.43
C GLU A 252 -7.86 6.40 -19.88
N GLN A 253 -7.93 7.34 -20.85
CA GLN A 253 -7.91 7.01 -22.27
C GLN A 253 -6.58 6.38 -22.71
N ILE A 254 -5.44 6.96 -22.29
CA ILE A 254 -4.14 6.39 -22.67
C ILE A 254 -3.90 5.03 -21.99
N GLU A 255 -4.40 4.82 -20.77
CA GLU A 255 -4.35 3.51 -20.10
C GLU A 255 -5.17 2.45 -20.83
N ALA A 256 -6.35 2.81 -21.34
CA ALA A 256 -7.14 1.90 -22.18
C ALA A 256 -6.42 1.55 -23.49
N LEU A 257 -5.78 2.53 -24.14
CA LEU A 257 -5.00 2.30 -25.36
C LEU A 257 -3.73 1.48 -25.11
N ALA A 258 -3.06 1.67 -23.97
CA ALA A 258 -1.94 0.83 -23.55
C ALA A 258 -2.39 -0.63 -23.37
N GLY A 259 -3.56 -0.86 -22.75
CA GLY A 259 -4.14 -2.20 -22.64
C GLY A 259 -4.48 -2.83 -24.00
N ALA A 260 -5.00 -2.05 -24.95
CA ALA A 260 -5.23 -2.52 -26.32
C ALA A 260 -3.92 -2.89 -27.03
N ALA A 261 -2.92 -2.01 -26.97
CA ALA A 261 -1.59 -2.23 -27.53
C ALA A 261 -0.91 -3.47 -26.93
N ARG A 262 -1.10 -3.73 -25.62
CA ARG A 262 -0.63 -4.94 -24.93
C ARG A 262 -1.18 -6.22 -25.55
N GLY A 263 -2.47 -6.23 -25.91
CA GLY A 263 -3.09 -7.38 -26.58
C GLY A 263 -2.46 -7.71 -27.94
N ILE A 264 -2.06 -6.67 -28.67
CA ILE A 264 -1.29 -6.83 -29.91
C ILE A 264 0.15 -7.29 -29.60
N ALA A 265 0.81 -6.67 -28.62
CA ALA A 265 2.18 -6.98 -28.21
C ALA A 265 2.36 -8.47 -27.85
N LEU A 266 1.41 -9.01 -27.07
CA LEU A 266 1.40 -10.39 -26.61
C LEU A 266 0.62 -11.34 -27.53
N GLU A 267 0.18 -10.89 -28.69
CA GLU A 267 -0.46 -11.70 -29.74
C GLU A 267 -1.69 -12.50 -29.27
N TYR A 268 -2.58 -11.86 -28.51
CA TYR A 268 -3.90 -12.40 -28.18
C TYR A 268 -5.06 -11.50 -28.65
N GLY A 269 -4.75 -10.44 -29.38
CA GLY A 269 -5.71 -9.47 -29.90
C GLY A 269 -6.11 -8.40 -28.88
N ASP A 270 -6.69 -7.30 -29.34
CA ASP A 270 -7.24 -6.27 -28.47
C ASP A 270 -8.52 -6.77 -27.78
N ARG A 271 -8.47 -6.87 -26.46
CA ARG A 271 -9.59 -7.27 -25.60
C ARG A 271 -10.20 -6.09 -24.84
N VAL A 272 -9.65 -4.89 -25.01
CA VAL A 272 -10.12 -3.66 -24.39
C VAL A 272 -11.18 -3.00 -25.27
N SER A 273 -10.89 -2.78 -26.56
CA SER A 273 -11.83 -2.14 -27.50
C SER A 273 -12.30 -3.05 -28.64
N GLY A 274 -11.65 -4.20 -28.82
CA GLY A 274 -11.98 -5.14 -29.89
C GLY A 274 -11.61 -4.65 -31.29
N LYS A 275 -10.70 -3.68 -31.39
CA LYS A 275 -10.30 -3.06 -32.67
C LYS A 275 -9.04 -3.71 -33.24
N GLU A 276 -8.98 -3.75 -34.56
CA GLU A 276 -7.75 -4.05 -35.29
C GLU A 276 -6.68 -2.95 -35.10
N PRO A 277 -5.39 -3.25 -35.33
CA PRO A 277 -4.28 -2.29 -35.19
C PRO A 277 -4.53 -0.90 -35.78
N GLN A 278 -5.12 -0.82 -36.98
CA GLN A 278 -5.40 0.47 -37.65
C GLN A 278 -6.47 1.29 -36.91
N GLY A 279 -7.48 0.62 -36.33
CA GLY A 279 -8.49 1.26 -35.50
C GLY A 279 -7.91 1.84 -34.21
N ILE A 280 -7.02 1.08 -33.55
CA ILE A 280 -6.30 1.54 -32.35
C ILE A 280 -5.40 2.73 -32.69
N ALA A 281 -4.67 2.68 -33.81
CA ALA A 281 -3.85 3.79 -34.29
C ALA A 281 -4.69 5.07 -34.50
N GLY A 282 -5.91 4.93 -35.04
CA GLY A 282 -6.87 6.03 -35.16
C GLY A 282 -7.29 6.63 -33.81
N ASP A 283 -7.52 5.79 -32.80
CA ASP A 283 -7.86 6.26 -31.45
C ASP A 283 -6.68 6.96 -30.76
N ILE A 284 -5.44 6.48 -30.95
CA ILE A 284 -4.22 7.16 -30.46
C ILE A 284 -4.11 8.56 -31.10
N ALA A 285 -4.39 8.68 -32.40
CA ALA A 285 -4.39 9.97 -33.08
C ALA A 285 -5.51 10.90 -32.58
N SER A 286 -6.67 10.35 -32.21
CA SER A 286 -7.77 11.10 -31.59
C SER A 286 -7.38 11.63 -30.21
N LEU A 287 -6.74 10.80 -29.38
CA LEU A 287 -6.22 11.21 -28.08
C LEU A 287 -5.24 12.40 -28.20
N ALA A 288 -4.33 12.35 -29.18
CA ALA A 288 -3.40 13.45 -29.45
C ALA A 288 -4.12 14.77 -29.78
N LYS A 289 -5.26 14.72 -30.50
CA LYS A 289 -6.09 15.90 -30.79
C LYS A 289 -6.77 16.44 -29.51
N SER A 290 -7.28 15.56 -28.67
CA SER A 290 -7.87 15.94 -27.37
C SER A 290 -6.85 16.60 -26.45
N MET A 291 -5.63 16.07 -26.38
CA MET A 291 -4.51 16.68 -25.65
C MET A 291 -4.17 18.07 -26.20
N GLN A 292 -4.10 18.24 -27.53
CA GLN A 292 -3.85 19.54 -28.15
C GLN A 292 -4.94 20.55 -27.79
N ALA A 293 -6.21 20.15 -27.84
CA ALA A 293 -7.33 21.03 -27.52
C ALA A 293 -7.27 21.49 -26.04
N LEU A 294 -6.96 20.58 -25.11
CA LEU A 294 -6.82 20.92 -23.70
C LEU A 294 -5.59 21.80 -23.44
N SER A 295 -4.45 21.48 -24.05
CA SER A 295 -3.23 22.28 -23.98
C SER A 295 -3.48 23.72 -24.44
N ASN A 296 -4.22 23.93 -25.53
CA ASN A 296 -4.55 25.26 -26.04
C ASN A 296 -5.40 26.07 -25.04
N LYS A 297 -6.35 25.44 -24.36
CA LYS A 297 -7.18 26.10 -23.32
C LYS A 297 -6.33 26.51 -22.12
N LEU A 298 -5.54 25.56 -21.59
CA LEU A 298 -4.66 25.79 -20.44
C LEU A 298 -3.60 26.87 -20.74
N GLY A 299 -3.03 26.88 -21.95
CA GLY A 299 -2.04 27.87 -22.37
C GLY A 299 -2.60 29.29 -22.45
N LYS A 300 -3.91 29.43 -22.75
CA LYS A 300 -4.63 30.71 -22.69
C LYS A 300 -5.07 31.11 -21.28
N GLY A 301 -4.86 30.24 -20.28
CA GLY A 301 -5.33 30.44 -18.91
C GLY A 301 -6.84 30.24 -18.75
N GLU A 302 -7.52 29.60 -19.72
CA GLU A 302 -8.96 29.31 -19.61
C GLU A 302 -9.21 28.36 -18.42
N GLY A 303 -10.08 28.80 -17.50
CA GLY A 303 -10.43 28.03 -16.30
C GLY A 303 -9.46 28.17 -15.13
N CYS A 304 -8.51 29.10 -15.19
CA CYS A 304 -7.49 29.32 -14.16
C CYS A 304 -7.59 30.76 -13.64
N HIS A 305 -7.58 30.95 -12.33
CA HIS A 305 -7.80 32.25 -11.68
C HIS A 305 -6.63 32.65 -10.78
N GLY A 306 -6.12 33.87 -10.98
CA GLY A 306 -4.97 34.39 -10.25
C GLY A 306 -3.64 33.81 -10.73
N ASP A 307 -2.54 34.44 -10.31
CA ASP A 307 -1.20 34.16 -10.83
C ASP A 307 -0.75 32.71 -10.61
N TYR A 308 -1.21 32.09 -9.52
CA TYR A 308 -0.86 30.71 -9.20
C TYR A 308 -1.50 29.68 -10.14
N GLU A 309 -2.83 29.68 -10.26
CA GLU A 309 -3.54 28.74 -11.15
C GLU A 309 -3.09 28.98 -12.61
N LEU A 310 -2.85 30.22 -13.01
CA LEU A 310 -2.30 30.55 -14.33
C LEU A 310 -0.92 29.94 -14.57
N GLY A 311 -0.01 29.97 -13.59
CA GLY A 311 1.30 29.35 -13.68
C GLY A 311 1.23 27.82 -13.87
N GLN A 312 0.40 27.17 -13.06
CA GLN A 312 0.11 25.73 -13.16
C GLN A 312 -0.44 25.34 -14.52
N CYS A 313 -1.44 26.08 -15.03
CA CYS A 313 -2.03 25.82 -16.33
C CYS A 313 -1.03 25.96 -17.47
N ARG A 314 -0.12 26.95 -17.42
CA ARG A 314 0.96 27.07 -18.40
C ARG A 314 1.93 25.89 -18.37
N GLN A 315 2.27 25.40 -17.17
CA GLN A 315 3.14 24.23 -17.01
C GLN A 315 2.51 22.97 -17.58
N ALA A 316 1.25 22.68 -17.21
CA ALA A 316 0.50 21.56 -17.74
C ALA A 316 0.29 21.67 -19.27
N SER A 317 0.03 22.87 -19.79
CA SER A 317 -0.08 23.13 -21.23
C SER A 317 1.19 22.71 -21.98
N GLY A 318 2.37 23.06 -21.47
CA GLY A 318 3.66 22.65 -22.03
C GLY A 318 3.84 21.14 -22.03
N ARG A 319 3.62 20.47 -20.88
CA ARG A 319 3.75 19.01 -20.81
C ARG A 319 2.78 18.28 -21.73
N LEU A 320 1.54 18.76 -21.88
CA LEU A 320 0.59 18.16 -22.81
C LEU A 320 1.08 18.22 -24.28
N GLN A 321 1.83 19.25 -24.65
CA GLN A 321 2.45 19.34 -25.98
C GLN A 321 3.57 18.30 -26.13
N ASP A 322 4.40 18.12 -25.10
CA ASP A 322 5.47 17.11 -25.09
C ASP A 322 4.91 15.68 -25.15
N VAL A 323 3.85 15.40 -24.37
CA VAL A 323 3.15 14.11 -24.38
C VAL A 323 2.57 13.82 -25.77
N LYS A 324 1.88 14.81 -26.36
CA LYS A 324 1.29 14.69 -27.70
C LYS A 324 2.36 14.35 -28.74
N ALA A 325 3.53 14.99 -28.71
CA ALA A 325 4.61 14.72 -29.67
C ALA A 325 5.09 13.24 -29.61
N ARG A 326 5.00 12.60 -28.44
CA ARG A 326 5.33 11.17 -28.28
C ARG A 326 4.28 10.21 -28.85
N LEU A 327 3.06 10.69 -29.11
CA LEU A 327 1.99 9.84 -29.66
C LEU A 327 2.13 9.62 -31.17
N GLU A 328 2.78 10.50 -31.93
CA GLU A 328 2.92 10.33 -33.38
C GLU A 328 3.73 9.08 -33.76
N PRO A 329 4.89 8.78 -33.14
CA PRO A 329 5.56 7.49 -33.35
C PRO A 329 4.71 6.29 -32.92
N ALA A 330 3.84 6.44 -31.91
CA ALA A 330 2.98 5.35 -31.43
C ALA A 330 1.88 5.03 -32.46
N VAL A 331 1.30 6.05 -33.10
CA VAL A 331 0.35 5.86 -34.21
C VAL A 331 0.98 5.05 -35.34
N ARG A 332 2.20 5.40 -35.76
CA ARG A 332 2.92 4.69 -36.83
C ARG A 332 3.23 3.25 -36.45
N ALA A 333 3.82 3.04 -35.28
CA ALA A 333 4.15 1.70 -34.78
C ALA A 333 2.89 0.83 -34.68
N MET A 334 1.77 1.39 -34.21
CA MET A 334 0.52 0.64 -34.09
C MET A 334 -0.06 0.29 -35.46
N ALA A 335 -0.03 1.21 -36.42
CA ALA A 335 -0.50 0.97 -37.79
C ALA A 335 0.32 -0.13 -38.50
N GLU A 336 1.60 -0.27 -38.17
CA GLU A 336 2.51 -1.34 -38.62
C GLU A 336 2.30 -2.67 -37.87
N GLY A 337 1.46 -2.70 -36.84
CA GLY A 337 1.23 -3.88 -36.00
C GLY A 337 2.34 -4.15 -34.98
N ASP A 338 3.20 -3.19 -34.68
CA ASP A 338 4.23 -3.29 -33.63
C ASP A 338 3.64 -2.92 -32.26
N GLY A 339 2.97 -3.90 -31.64
CA GLY A 339 2.32 -3.72 -30.34
C GLY A 339 3.30 -3.40 -29.21
N TRP A 340 4.49 -4.02 -29.19
CA TRP A 340 5.49 -3.76 -28.15
C TRP A 340 6.06 -2.36 -28.22
N ARG A 341 6.43 -1.88 -29.42
CA ARG A 341 6.91 -0.50 -29.57
C ARG A 341 5.83 0.51 -29.20
N THR A 342 4.59 0.27 -29.63
CA THR A 342 3.44 1.10 -29.25
C THR A 342 3.27 1.14 -27.72
N LEU A 343 3.28 -0.02 -27.06
CA LEU A 343 3.11 -0.12 -25.61
C LEU A 343 4.16 0.69 -24.83
N HIS A 344 5.45 0.60 -25.20
CA HIS A 344 6.51 1.42 -24.56
C HIS A 344 6.29 2.92 -24.74
N LEU A 345 5.85 3.34 -25.94
CA LEU A 345 5.58 4.75 -26.23
C LEU A 345 4.38 5.27 -25.46
N LEU A 346 3.30 4.49 -25.37
CA LEU A 346 2.10 4.84 -24.62
C LEU A 346 2.37 4.89 -23.12
N GLU A 347 3.13 3.96 -22.55
CA GLU A 347 3.49 4.02 -21.12
C GLU A 347 4.40 5.20 -20.78
N ALA A 348 5.38 5.51 -21.64
CA ALA A 348 6.21 6.70 -21.46
C ALA A 348 5.37 7.99 -21.53
N ALA A 349 4.42 8.06 -22.48
CA ALA A 349 3.49 9.19 -22.59
C ALA A 349 2.52 9.26 -21.40
N ARG A 350 2.06 8.12 -20.87
CA ARG A 350 1.16 8.07 -19.71
C ARG A 350 1.82 8.63 -18.45
N ILE A 351 3.08 8.29 -18.17
CA ILE A 351 3.81 8.80 -17.00
C ILE A 351 3.86 10.34 -17.03
N GLU A 352 4.22 10.92 -18.16
CA GLU A 352 4.28 12.38 -18.34
C GLU A 352 2.87 13.02 -18.30
N LEU A 353 1.85 12.33 -18.79
CA LEU A 353 0.47 12.80 -18.73
C LEU A 353 -0.08 12.84 -17.29
N VAL A 354 0.29 11.88 -16.45
CA VAL A 354 -0.02 11.91 -15.01
C VAL A 354 0.63 13.13 -14.37
N GLU A 355 1.90 13.43 -14.68
CA GLU A 355 2.55 14.65 -14.19
C GLU A 355 1.87 15.94 -14.69
N ALA A 356 1.37 15.95 -15.93
CA ALA A 356 0.58 17.08 -16.44
C ALA A 356 -0.77 17.25 -15.71
N ALA A 357 -1.39 16.15 -15.25
CA ALA A 357 -2.57 16.21 -14.38
C ALA A 357 -2.20 16.77 -12.99
N GLU A 358 -1.07 16.34 -12.42
CA GLU A 358 -0.60 16.85 -11.13
C GLU A 358 -0.21 18.34 -11.16
N ASP A 359 0.31 18.84 -12.29
CA ASP A 359 0.60 20.26 -12.48
C ASP A 359 -0.66 21.14 -12.36
N VAL A 360 -1.87 20.59 -12.56
CA VAL A 360 -3.16 21.28 -12.36
C VAL A 360 -3.95 20.75 -11.16
N ALA A 361 -3.30 20.10 -10.19
CA ALA A 361 -3.98 19.59 -9.00
C ALA A 361 -4.33 20.73 -8.02
N PRO A 362 -5.56 20.78 -7.48
CA PRO A 362 -5.99 21.83 -6.53
C PRO A 362 -5.47 21.60 -5.09
N SER A 363 -4.63 20.57 -4.88
CA SER A 363 -4.12 20.18 -3.57
C SER A 363 -2.95 19.20 -3.70
N PRO A 364 -2.07 19.12 -2.68
CA PRO A 364 -0.93 18.22 -2.71
C PRO A 364 -1.33 16.74 -2.87
N LEU A 365 -0.42 15.93 -3.40
CA LEU A 365 -0.57 14.47 -3.43
C LEU A 365 -0.90 13.92 -2.03
N PRO A 366 -1.76 12.87 -1.94
CA PRO A 366 -1.98 12.16 -0.70
C PRO A 366 -0.65 11.67 -0.12
N ARG A 367 -0.44 11.86 1.18
CA ARG A 367 0.84 11.54 1.82
C ARG A 367 0.70 11.27 3.31
N TYR A 368 1.55 10.37 3.80
CA TYR A 368 1.85 10.22 5.22
C TYR A 368 3.09 11.05 5.58
N TYR A 369 3.27 11.34 6.87
CA TYR A 369 4.51 11.86 7.42
C TYR A 369 5.01 13.18 6.81
N GLY A 370 4.18 13.92 6.06
CA GLY A 370 4.49 15.30 5.74
C GLY A 370 4.35 16.14 7.01
N LYS A 371 5.16 17.19 7.16
CA LYS A 371 5.03 18.14 8.27
C LYS A 371 4.47 19.44 7.74
N LEU A 372 3.36 19.88 8.34
CA LEU A 372 2.73 21.18 8.12
C LEU A 372 3.15 22.12 9.26
N VAL A 373 3.58 23.33 8.94
CA VAL A 373 3.89 24.38 9.91
C VAL A 373 3.24 25.69 9.52
N THR A 374 2.92 26.50 10.52
CA THR A 374 2.29 27.82 10.34
C THR A 374 3.36 28.89 10.20
N ASP A 375 3.38 29.57 9.06
CA ASP A 375 4.07 30.85 8.91
C ASP A 375 3.18 31.96 9.48
N THR A 376 3.37 32.26 10.76
CA THR A 376 2.58 33.28 11.46
C THR A 376 2.90 34.70 11.01
N ARG A 377 3.98 34.92 10.25
CA ARG A 377 4.39 36.24 9.76
C ARG A 377 3.62 36.62 8.50
N ASN A 378 3.37 35.64 7.63
CA ASN A 378 2.69 35.84 6.34
C ASN A 378 1.26 35.29 6.32
N GLY A 379 0.82 34.57 7.36
CA GLY A 379 -0.52 33.96 7.39
C GLY A 379 -0.66 32.78 6.42
N LEU A 380 0.42 32.03 6.24
CA LEU A 380 0.51 30.89 5.32
C LEU A 380 0.75 29.60 6.11
N LEU A 381 0.47 28.45 5.50
CA LEU A 381 0.98 27.17 6.00
C LEU A 381 1.94 26.53 5.00
N VAL A 382 3.02 25.94 5.49
CA VAL A 382 4.06 25.31 4.67
C VAL A 382 4.07 23.81 4.94
N LEU A 383 3.90 23.02 3.89
CA LEU A 383 4.00 21.57 3.88
C LEU A 383 5.26 21.17 3.11
N PHE A 384 6.06 20.25 3.69
CA PHE A 384 7.22 19.69 3.01
C PHE A 384 7.26 18.17 3.10
N GLY A 385 7.62 17.54 1.97
CA GLY A 385 7.98 16.12 1.87
C GLY A 385 6.85 15.17 2.23
N GLY A 386 7.23 13.98 2.72
CA GLY A 386 6.33 12.92 3.14
C GLY A 386 6.47 11.64 2.31
N HIS A 387 5.61 10.67 2.61
CA HIS A 387 5.55 9.35 1.99
C HIS A 387 4.24 9.21 1.21
N GLY A 388 4.32 9.16 -0.12
CA GLY A 388 3.17 9.02 -1.02
C GLY A 388 2.60 7.60 -1.10
N GLY A 389 3.19 6.62 -0.40
CA GLY A 389 2.77 5.21 -0.46
C GLY A 389 3.61 4.43 -1.46
N ASP A 390 3.84 4.98 -2.64
CA ASP A 390 4.70 4.43 -3.69
C ASP A 390 6.10 5.08 -3.74
N ARG A 391 6.20 6.34 -3.31
CA ARG A 391 7.40 7.18 -3.40
C ARG A 391 7.58 8.09 -2.19
N LEU A 392 8.82 8.50 -1.92
CA LEU A 392 9.14 9.61 -1.03
C LEU A 392 9.05 10.93 -1.79
N LEU A 393 8.58 11.98 -1.13
CA LEU A 393 8.33 13.29 -1.74
C LEU A 393 9.33 14.33 -1.21
N ALA A 394 9.67 15.30 -2.07
CA ALA A 394 10.50 16.48 -1.79
C ALA A 394 9.83 17.79 -2.23
N ASP A 395 8.56 17.73 -2.61
CA ASP A 395 7.79 18.89 -2.98
C ASP A 395 7.49 19.77 -1.75
N THR A 396 7.35 21.06 -2.00
CA THR A 396 6.92 22.05 -1.01
C THR A 396 5.60 22.62 -1.47
N TRP A 397 4.63 22.67 -0.57
CA TRP A 397 3.32 23.27 -0.81
C TRP A 397 3.05 24.36 0.22
N VAL A 398 2.47 25.45 -0.24
CA VAL A 398 2.11 26.62 0.57
C VAL A 398 0.60 26.78 0.51
N PHE A 399 -0.07 26.75 1.66
CA PHE A 399 -1.50 27.05 1.75
C PHE A 399 -1.70 28.52 2.06
N ASP A 400 -2.42 29.22 1.18
CA ASP A 400 -2.94 30.55 1.42
C ASP A 400 -4.24 30.44 2.22
N SER A 401 -4.15 30.73 3.51
CA SER A 401 -5.29 30.64 4.43
C SER A 401 -6.44 31.59 4.09
N ALA A 402 -6.14 32.77 3.54
CA ALA A 402 -7.16 33.76 3.21
C ALA A 402 -8.00 33.32 2.00
N ARG A 403 -7.36 32.61 1.05
CA ARG A 403 -8.01 32.13 -0.18
C ARG A 403 -8.49 30.68 -0.10
N ASN A 404 -8.08 29.93 0.93
CA ASN A 404 -8.20 28.48 1.02
C ASN A 404 -7.49 27.74 -0.13
N GLN A 405 -6.41 28.29 -0.69
CA GLN A 405 -5.79 27.72 -1.89
C GLN A 405 -4.42 27.11 -1.58
N TRP A 406 -4.17 25.91 -2.09
CA TRP A 406 -2.84 25.33 -2.10
C TRP A 406 -2.03 25.83 -3.27
N ARG A 407 -0.75 26.06 -3.03
CA ARG A 407 0.23 26.37 -4.06
C ARG A 407 1.49 25.52 -3.98
N GLN A 408 1.86 24.85 -5.07
CA GLN A 408 3.17 24.20 -5.15
C GLN A 408 4.26 25.26 -5.32
N SER A 409 5.35 25.11 -4.57
CA SER A 409 6.52 25.99 -4.64
C SER A 409 7.23 25.87 -5.98
N GLY A 410 7.55 27.04 -6.56
CA GLY A 410 8.36 27.15 -7.79
C GLY A 410 9.87 27.12 -7.53
N ALA A 411 10.30 26.91 -6.28
CA ALA A 411 11.71 26.93 -5.91
C ALA A 411 12.54 25.93 -6.75
N ARG A 412 13.65 26.43 -7.31
CA ARG A 412 14.57 25.63 -8.15
C ARG A 412 15.41 24.66 -7.33
N GLY A 413 15.78 25.04 -6.11
CA GLY A 413 16.49 24.18 -5.18
C GLY A 413 15.59 23.78 -4.01
N HIS A 414 15.69 22.54 -3.57
CA HIS A 414 14.88 22.00 -2.48
C HIS A 414 15.63 20.93 -1.67
N PRO A 415 15.20 20.61 -0.44
CA PRO A 415 15.74 19.48 0.29
C PRO A 415 15.49 18.16 -0.46
N PRO A 416 16.31 17.11 -0.24
CA PRO A 416 16.06 15.79 -0.84
C PRO A 416 14.75 15.15 -0.38
N PRO A 417 14.18 14.18 -1.14
CA PRO A 417 12.99 13.44 -0.74
C PRO A 417 13.14 12.78 0.63
N THR A 418 12.14 12.93 1.50
CA THR A 418 12.17 12.37 2.85
C THR A 418 10.78 12.08 3.39
N ALA A 419 10.63 10.95 4.09
CA ALA A 419 9.53 10.76 5.02
C ALA A 419 9.90 11.37 6.39
N MET A 420 8.91 11.77 7.16
CA MET A 420 9.07 12.27 8.53
C MET A 420 10.11 13.41 8.66
N PRO A 421 9.99 14.50 7.86
CA PRO A 421 10.80 15.67 8.11
C PRO A 421 10.39 16.29 9.45
N ALA A 422 11.36 16.59 10.30
CA ALA A 422 11.11 17.41 11.47
C ALA A 422 11.27 18.88 11.07
N MET A 423 10.15 19.61 11.03
CA MET A 423 10.09 21.01 10.63
C MET A 423 9.42 21.85 11.72
N SER A 424 9.92 23.07 11.94
CA SER A 424 9.27 24.09 12.79
C SER A 424 9.37 25.46 12.13
N PHE A 425 8.53 26.41 12.56
CA PHE A 425 8.58 27.78 12.07
C PHE A 425 9.30 28.70 13.05
N ASP A 426 10.37 29.33 12.59
CA ASP A 426 11.11 30.36 13.32
C ASP A 426 10.44 31.72 13.10
N THR A 427 9.67 32.19 14.08
CA THR A 427 8.96 33.47 13.99
C THR A 427 9.89 34.68 14.01
N LYS A 428 11.10 34.54 14.56
CA LYS A 428 12.10 35.62 14.63
C LYS A 428 12.70 35.89 13.26
N HIS A 429 13.05 34.83 12.53
CA HIS A 429 13.66 34.92 11.20
C HIS A 429 12.63 34.86 10.06
N GLY A 430 11.41 34.40 10.33
CA GLY A 430 10.35 34.26 9.33
C GLY A 430 10.59 33.11 8.35
N VAL A 431 11.12 31.98 8.83
CA VAL A 431 11.47 30.83 7.98
C VAL A 431 11.03 29.51 8.62
N ALA A 432 10.65 28.54 7.78
CA ALA A 432 10.49 27.16 8.22
C ALA A 432 11.85 26.45 8.21
N LEU A 433 12.26 25.87 9.34
CA LEU A 433 13.53 25.14 9.50
C LEU A 433 13.27 23.64 9.52
N LEU A 434 13.98 22.91 8.66
CA LEU A 434 14.18 21.48 8.78
C LEU A 434 15.40 21.19 9.65
N ASP A 435 15.30 20.18 10.51
CA ASP A 435 16.38 19.72 11.39
C ASP A 435 17.71 19.42 10.68
N SER A 436 17.60 18.99 9.42
CA SER A 436 18.73 18.74 8.52
C SER A 436 19.49 20.00 8.09
N GLY A 437 19.00 21.23 8.36
CA GLY A 437 19.67 22.50 8.01
C GLY A 437 19.15 23.17 6.74
N TRP A 438 17.92 22.87 6.32
CA TRP A 438 17.26 23.58 5.23
C TRP A 438 16.29 24.60 5.79
N ILE A 439 16.31 25.82 5.27
CA ILE A 439 15.38 26.88 5.65
C ILE A 439 14.56 27.32 4.44
N TYR A 440 13.26 27.46 4.62
CA TYR A 440 12.32 27.91 3.59
C TYR A 440 11.71 29.25 3.96
N ASP A 441 11.79 30.20 3.04
CA ASP A 441 11.13 31.49 3.12
C ASP A 441 9.91 31.48 2.20
N ALA A 442 8.70 31.45 2.77
CA ALA A 442 7.46 31.37 2.01
C ALA A 442 7.16 32.68 1.24
N ALA A 443 7.59 33.84 1.76
CA ALA A 443 7.39 35.12 1.09
C ALA A 443 8.27 35.25 -0.16
N ARG A 444 9.44 34.60 -0.17
CA ARG A 444 10.36 34.56 -1.31
C ARG A 444 10.23 33.31 -2.18
N ASP A 445 9.39 32.35 -1.77
CA ASP A 445 9.22 31.04 -2.41
C ASP A 445 10.57 30.34 -2.69
N GLY A 446 11.40 30.22 -1.65
CA GLY A 446 12.79 29.78 -1.83
C GLY A 446 13.39 29.04 -0.65
N TRP A 447 14.07 27.94 -0.95
CA TRP A 447 14.92 27.24 -0.01
C TRP A 447 16.34 27.84 0.02
N ARG A 448 16.94 27.83 1.21
CA ARG A 448 18.37 28.06 1.44
C ARG A 448 18.93 26.93 2.29
N ARG A 449 20.22 26.67 2.09
CA ARG A 449 20.97 25.68 2.88
C ARG A 449 21.76 26.38 3.97
N LEU A 450 21.61 25.92 5.20
CA LEU A 450 22.36 26.39 6.36
C LEU A 450 23.19 25.21 6.91
N PRO A 451 24.53 25.31 6.93
CA PRO A 451 25.36 24.31 7.58
C PRO A 451 25.05 24.28 9.08
N LEU A 452 24.52 23.14 9.56
CA LEU A 452 24.31 22.90 10.98
C LEU A 452 25.33 21.89 11.48
N ALA A 453 26.00 22.21 12.59
CA ALA A 453 26.80 21.22 13.31
C ALA A 453 25.86 20.31 14.13
N SER A 454 26.01 18.99 14.01
CA SER A 454 25.19 18.01 14.73
C SER A 454 26.05 16.86 15.26
N PRO A 455 25.81 16.36 16.49
CA PRO A 455 26.38 15.10 16.97
C PRO A 455 26.00 13.93 16.06
N LYS A 456 26.90 12.95 15.89
CA LYS A 456 26.77 11.86 14.90
C LYS A 456 25.53 10.96 15.03
N ASP A 457 24.84 10.96 16.16
CA ASP A 457 23.69 10.08 16.42
C ASP A 457 22.48 10.84 17.01
N LEU A 458 22.39 12.15 16.75
CA LEU A 458 21.33 12.96 17.35
C LEU A 458 19.97 12.67 16.72
N PHE A 459 19.89 12.61 15.39
CA PHE A 459 18.64 12.44 14.66
C PHE A 459 18.38 10.99 14.32
N LEU A 460 17.56 10.37 15.16
CA LEU A 460 17.01 9.04 14.95
C LEU A 460 15.71 9.14 14.11
N PRO A 461 15.20 8.03 13.55
CA PRO A 461 14.06 8.05 12.62
C PRO A 461 12.81 8.71 13.19
N TRP A 462 12.57 8.57 14.50
CA TRP A 462 11.47 9.19 15.22
C TRP A 462 11.90 10.52 15.80
N ARG A 463 11.30 11.60 15.29
CA ARG A 463 11.69 12.95 15.65
C ARG A 463 10.53 13.95 15.54
N ALA A 464 10.57 14.94 16.41
CA ALA A 464 9.69 16.11 16.36
C ALA A 464 10.52 17.37 16.60
N LEU A 465 10.09 18.48 16.02
CA LEU A 465 10.78 19.77 16.10
C LEU A 465 9.73 20.87 16.32
N GLU A 466 9.96 21.71 17.32
CA GLU A 466 9.15 22.91 17.59
C GLU A 466 10.03 24.10 17.98
N TYR A 467 9.50 25.31 17.83
CA TYR A 467 10.21 26.56 18.13
C TYR A 467 9.70 27.19 19.43
N ASP A 468 10.63 27.57 20.31
CA ASP A 468 10.37 28.41 21.48
C ASP A 468 10.60 29.88 21.12
N PRO A 469 9.54 30.69 20.88
CA PRO A 469 9.69 32.09 20.51
C PRO A 469 10.21 32.97 21.64
N VAL A 470 10.10 32.55 22.90
CA VAL A 470 10.58 33.32 24.06
C VAL A 470 12.08 33.10 24.23
N GLY A 471 12.53 31.84 24.19
CA GLY A 471 13.95 31.49 24.26
C GLY A 471 14.72 31.76 22.96
N GLY A 472 14.03 31.87 21.83
CA GLY A 472 14.64 32.00 20.51
C GLY A 472 15.42 30.75 20.11
N VAL A 473 14.89 29.58 20.46
CA VAL A 473 15.55 28.28 20.24
C VAL A 473 14.59 27.27 19.63
N HIS A 474 15.10 26.47 18.71
CA HIS A 474 14.42 25.27 18.25
C HIS A 474 14.69 24.11 19.21
N VAL A 475 13.67 23.30 19.48
CA VAL A 475 13.73 22.13 20.36
C VAL A 475 13.40 20.89 19.53
N ALA A 476 14.38 19.99 19.41
CA ALA A 476 14.21 18.69 18.79
C ALA A 476 14.09 17.59 19.85
N LEU A 477 13.11 16.71 19.67
CA LEU A 477 13.01 15.44 20.38
C LEU A 477 13.34 14.30 19.42
N THR A 478 14.14 13.33 19.84
CA THR A 478 14.48 12.15 19.02
C THR A 478 14.44 10.86 19.85
N THR A 479 14.07 9.74 19.23
CA THR A 479 14.04 8.41 19.86
C THR A 479 14.34 7.29 18.86
N GLY A 480 14.82 6.15 19.38
CA GLY A 480 15.26 4.99 18.59
C GLY A 480 14.14 4.13 18.02
N ASP A 481 14.51 3.01 17.37
CA ASP A 481 13.55 2.07 16.79
C ASP A 481 13.06 1.04 17.83
N ASN A 482 11.79 1.16 18.23
CA ASN A 482 11.18 0.39 19.30
C ASN A 482 10.89 -1.09 18.97
N LEU A 483 11.37 -1.61 17.83
CA LEU A 483 11.42 -3.06 17.62
C LEU A 483 12.52 -3.74 18.47
N LEU A 484 13.46 -2.96 19.03
CA LEU A 484 14.63 -3.47 19.78
C LEU A 484 14.60 -3.18 21.30
N GLY A 485 13.59 -2.45 21.81
CA GLY A 485 13.43 -2.16 23.24
C GLY A 485 13.05 -0.70 23.55
N PRO A 486 12.89 -0.32 24.84
CA PRO A 486 12.63 1.07 25.24
C PRO A 486 13.90 1.93 25.05
N HIS A 487 13.82 2.93 24.16
CA HIS A 487 14.89 3.89 23.91
C HIS A 487 14.60 5.23 24.61
N PRO A 488 15.60 5.88 25.25
CA PRO A 488 15.41 7.18 25.87
C PRO A 488 15.00 8.23 24.82
N VAL A 489 14.13 9.16 25.23
CA VAL A 489 13.83 10.35 24.42
C VAL A 489 14.93 11.37 24.66
N ARG A 490 15.67 11.70 23.60
CA ARG A 490 16.74 12.70 23.62
C ARG A 490 16.21 14.06 23.25
N VAL A 491 16.71 15.10 23.92
CA VAL A 491 16.37 16.49 23.66
C VAL A 491 17.60 17.24 23.19
N ALA A 492 17.48 17.95 22.07
CA ALA A 492 18.47 18.91 21.63
C ALA A 492 17.88 20.29 21.36
N GLN A 493 18.70 21.32 21.57
CA GLN A 493 18.37 22.70 21.31
C GLN A 493 19.29 23.29 20.24
N LEU A 494 18.73 24.18 19.42
CA LEU A 494 19.45 24.92 18.39
C LEU A 494 19.07 26.40 18.44
N LYS A 495 20.08 27.27 18.50
CA LYS A 495 19.92 28.70 18.26
C LYS A 495 20.31 29.01 16.82
N LEU A 496 19.39 29.60 16.06
CA LEU A 496 19.55 29.83 14.64
C LEU A 496 20.14 31.21 14.33
N ASP A 497 21.05 31.27 13.36
CA ASP A 497 21.44 32.47 12.63
C ASP A 497 21.47 32.17 11.14
N ILE A 498 20.61 32.84 10.38
CA ILE A 498 20.43 32.60 8.95
C ILE A 498 21.48 33.32 8.08
N GLY A 499 22.34 34.18 8.65
CA GLY A 499 23.33 34.97 7.91
C GLY A 499 24.32 34.12 7.11
N ALA A 500 24.66 32.92 7.62
CA ALA A 500 25.56 31.98 6.96
C ALA A 500 24.86 31.07 5.92
N SER A 501 23.55 31.20 5.71
CA SER A 501 22.82 30.35 4.77
C SER A 501 23.17 30.72 3.32
N ARG A 502 23.18 29.72 2.44
CA ARG A 502 23.51 29.84 1.02
C ARG A 502 22.29 29.51 0.17
N PRO A 503 22.19 30.01 -1.08
CA PRO A 503 21.15 29.57 -2.00
C PRO A 503 21.11 28.04 -2.12
N ALA A 504 19.91 27.48 -2.23
CA ALA A 504 19.74 26.06 -2.53
C ALA A 504 20.24 25.74 -3.95
N ASP A 505 21.05 24.70 -4.10
CA ASP A 505 21.61 24.23 -5.38
C ASP A 505 21.15 22.81 -5.77
N ASN A 506 20.44 22.11 -4.89
CA ASN A 506 19.97 20.76 -5.16
C ASN A 506 18.88 20.76 -6.24
N SER A 507 19.25 20.29 -7.43
CA SER A 507 18.38 20.04 -8.58
C SER A 507 18.00 18.57 -8.75
N GLY A 508 18.22 17.75 -7.72
CA GLY A 508 17.84 16.34 -7.71
C GLY A 508 16.34 16.11 -7.86
N PRO A 509 15.89 14.84 -8.01
CA PRO A 509 14.49 14.55 -8.27
C PRO A 509 13.59 14.99 -7.10
N ARG A 510 12.39 15.49 -7.43
CA ARG A 510 11.37 15.91 -6.45
C ARG A 510 10.70 14.74 -5.72
N TRP A 511 11.00 13.51 -6.11
CA TRP A 511 10.52 12.31 -5.46
C TRP A 511 11.47 11.13 -5.73
N THR A 512 11.33 10.04 -4.98
CA THR A 512 12.07 8.79 -5.23
C THR A 512 11.17 7.59 -4.94
N TRP A 513 11.06 6.67 -5.89
CA TRP A 513 10.31 5.42 -5.70
C TRP A 513 10.82 4.65 -4.48
N LEU A 514 9.91 4.16 -3.65
CA LEU A 514 10.26 3.23 -2.58
C LEU A 514 10.73 1.90 -3.16
N ASN A 515 10.11 1.52 -4.28
CA ASN A 515 10.45 0.33 -5.04
C ASN A 515 10.25 0.58 -6.54
N ASP A 516 11.33 0.45 -7.30
CA ASP A 516 11.43 0.72 -8.74
C ASP A 516 11.21 -0.54 -9.61
N LYS A 517 10.61 -1.60 -9.05
CA LYS A 517 10.30 -2.86 -9.75
C LYS A 517 9.67 -2.69 -11.12
N TYR A 518 8.73 -1.76 -11.24
CA TYR A 518 8.09 -1.46 -12.51
C TYR A 518 9.15 -1.11 -13.56
N SER A 519 9.97 -0.08 -13.29
CA SER A 519 11.05 0.33 -14.20
C SER A 519 12.03 -0.81 -14.51
N ARG A 520 12.37 -1.65 -13.52
CA ARG A 520 13.27 -2.81 -13.73
C ARG A 520 12.66 -3.89 -14.61
N SER A 521 11.40 -4.25 -14.37
CA SER A 521 10.66 -5.22 -15.19
C SER A 521 10.54 -4.72 -16.62
N TRP A 522 10.18 -3.44 -16.81
CA TRP A 522 9.96 -2.84 -18.12
C TRP A 522 11.26 -2.62 -18.92
N ALA A 523 12.41 -2.52 -18.26
CA ALA A 523 13.70 -2.38 -18.91
C ALA A 523 14.10 -3.60 -19.75
N VAL A 524 13.65 -4.81 -19.36
CA VAL A 524 13.99 -6.08 -20.00
C VAL A 524 12.88 -6.63 -20.92
N LEU A 525 11.82 -5.85 -21.15
CA LEU A 525 10.74 -6.24 -22.05
C LEU A 525 11.15 -6.06 -23.52
N PRO A 526 10.59 -6.85 -24.46
CA PRO A 526 10.84 -6.69 -25.88
C PRO A 526 10.60 -5.26 -26.36
N ARG A 527 11.48 -4.78 -27.25
CA ARG A 527 11.38 -3.43 -27.84
C ARG A 527 10.57 -3.40 -29.13
N SER A 528 10.33 -4.56 -29.73
CA SER A 528 9.55 -4.73 -30.96
C SER A 528 8.81 -6.06 -30.99
N GLN A 529 7.78 -6.13 -31.85
CA GLN A 529 7.06 -7.38 -32.11
C GLN A 529 7.97 -8.51 -32.63
N ALA A 530 8.98 -8.17 -33.43
CA ALA A 530 9.94 -9.13 -33.98
C ALA A 530 10.77 -9.80 -32.88
N GLU A 531 11.23 -9.01 -31.89
CA GLU A 531 11.98 -9.49 -30.73
C GLU A 531 11.13 -10.42 -29.86
N TYR A 532 9.87 -10.05 -29.59
CA TYR A 532 8.95 -10.91 -28.85
C TYR A 532 8.75 -12.26 -29.55
N ARG A 533 8.48 -12.26 -30.86
CA ARG A 533 8.33 -13.49 -31.64
C ARG A 533 9.60 -14.35 -31.61
N ALA A 534 10.78 -13.75 -31.63
CA ALA A 534 12.04 -14.48 -31.47
C ALA A 534 12.14 -15.16 -30.10
N ARG A 535 11.74 -14.45 -29.04
CA ARG A 535 11.71 -14.96 -27.67
C ARG A 535 10.71 -16.11 -27.50
N VAL A 536 9.52 -16.00 -28.07
CA VAL A 536 8.51 -17.08 -28.11
C VAL A 536 9.07 -18.32 -28.82
N ARG A 537 9.72 -18.16 -29.97
CA ARG A 537 10.37 -19.29 -30.68
C ARG A 537 11.45 -19.96 -29.83
N ALA A 538 12.31 -19.16 -29.18
CA ALA A 538 13.36 -19.67 -28.31
C ALA A 538 12.80 -20.44 -27.10
N HIS A 539 11.78 -19.89 -26.44
CA HIS A 539 11.16 -20.54 -25.30
C HIS A 539 10.41 -21.82 -25.71
N LYS A 540 9.68 -21.81 -26.83
CA LYS A 540 9.06 -23.02 -27.39
C LYS A 540 10.09 -24.12 -27.65
N ALA A 541 11.25 -23.76 -28.20
CA ALA A 541 12.34 -24.70 -28.43
C ALA A 541 12.95 -25.25 -27.13
N LEU A 542 13.00 -24.45 -26.07
CA LEU A 542 13.40 -24.90 -24.72
C LEU A 542 12.38 -25.91 -24.16
N LEU A 543 11.09 -25.57 -24.21
CA LEU A 543 10.00 -26.41 -23.70
C LEU A 543 9.87 -27.75 -24.44
N ALA A 544 10.23 -27.80 -25.72
CA ALA A 544 10.23 -29.03 -26.51
C ALA A 544 11.34 -30.02 -26.10
N LYS A 545 12.40 -29.54 -25.42
CA LYS A 545 13.54 -30.36 -24.96
C LYS A 545 13.37 -30.89 -23.54
N LEU A 546 12.27 -30.56 -22.87
CA LEU A 546 12.01 -31.02 -21.52
C LEU A 546 11.93 -32.55 -21.48
N ALA A 547 12.68 -33.16 -20.58
CA ALA A 547 12.51 -34.57 -20.29
C ALA A 547 11.08 -34.80 -19.75
N PRO A 548 10.34 -35.80 -20.25
CA PRO A 548 9.01 -36.10 -19.73
C PRO A 548 9.11 -36.42 -18.24
N ASN A 549 8.05 -36.09 -17.50
CA ASN A 549 7.88 -36.45 -16.09
C ASN A 549 9.00 -35.92 -15.17
N THR A 550 9.70 -34.85 -15.60
CA THR A 550 10.80 -34.24 -14.87
C THR A 550 10.53 -32.75 -14.65
N TRP A 551 10.55 -32.31 -13.39
CA TRP A 551 10.48 -30.89 -13.05
C TRP A 551 11.74 -30.16 -13.51
N THR A 552 11.55 -29.15 -14.35
CA THR A 552 12.63 -28.32 -14.88
C THR A 552 12.45 -26.87 -14.45
N ARG A 553 13.51 -26.30 -13.85
CA ARG A 553 13.57 -24.89 -13.46
C ARG A 553 13.79 -24.02 -14.71
N ILE A 554 12.92 -23.04 -14.93
CA ILE A 554 12.96 -22.12 -16.06
C ILE A 554 13.54 -20.78 -15.61
N GLY A 555 14.74 -20.44 -16.07
CA GLY A 555 15.35 -19.14 -15.77
C GLY A 555 14.64 -18.00 -16.48
N THR A 556 14.52 -16.86 -15.79
CA THR A 556 13.99 -15.60 -16.34
C THR A 556 15.03 -14.50 -16.19
N GLU A 557 14.95 -13.48 -17.05
CA GLU A 557 15.86 -12.32 -17.00
C GLU A 557 15.50 -11.36 -15.84
N TYR A 558 14.21 -11.09 -15.67
CA TYR A 558 13.63 -10.47 -14.48
C TYR A 558 12.69 -11.46 -13.81
N SER A 559 12.53 -11.37 -12.49
CA SER A 559 11.56 -12.16 -11.72
C SER A 559 10.77 -11.25 -10.81
N ALA A 560 9.49 -11.56 -10.61
CA ALA A 560 8.71 -10.98 -9.52
C ALA A 560 9.42 -11.19 -8.17
N GLN A 561 9.14 -10.32 -7.20
CA GLN A 561 9.62 -10.51 -5.83
C GLN A 561 8.95 -11.74 -5.22
N ASP A 562 9.72 -12.44 -4.39
CA ASP A 562 9.21 -13.47 -3.51
C ASP A 562 8.00 -12.99 -2.68
N ARG A 563 6.91 -13.75 -2.77
CA ARG A 563 5.68 -13.59 -1.99
C ARG A 563 5.40 -14.89 -1.24
N SER A 564 6.34 -15.30 -0.37
CA SER A 564 6.25 -16.52 0.43
C SER A 564 4.87 -16.61 1.10
N TYR A 565 4.32 -17.82 1.20
CA TYR A 565 2.97 -18.06 1.71
C TYR A 565 1.85 -17.40 0.88
N GLY A 566 2.14 -16.96 -0.35
CA GLY A 566 1.17 -16.55 -1.36
C GLY A 566 0.75 -17.70 -2.28
N SER A 567 -0.06 -17.38 -3.28
CA SER A 567 -0.48 -18.29 -4.35
C SER A 567 -0.41 -17.60 -5.71
N PHE A 568 -0.79 -18.28 -6.78
CA PHE A 568 -0.96 -17.70 -8.10
C PHE A 568 -2.15 -18.33 -8.83
N ALA A 569 -2.64 -17.64 -9.86
CA ALA A 569 -3.73 -18.11 -10.71
C ALA A 569 -3.29 -18.21 -12.18
N LEU A 570 -3.90 -19.12 -12.93
CA LEU A 570 -3.73 -19.22 -14.38
C LEU A 570 -4.84 -18.42 -15.09
N ASP A 571 -4.45 -17.54 -16.01
CA ASP A 571 -5.30 -17.00 -17.07
C ASP A 571 -5.02 -17.80 -18.36
N PRO A 572 -5.87 -18.80 -18.70
CA PRO A 572 -5.67 -19.61 -19.88
C PRO A 572 -5.96 -18.85 -21.18
N THR A 573 -6.79 -17.80 -21.14
CA THR A 573 -7.14 -16.99 -22.32
C THR A 573 -5.92 -16.22 -22.82
N ARG A 574 -5.11 -15.67 -21.91
CA ARG A 574 -3.88 -14.93 -22.25
C ARG A 574 -2.62 -15.79 -22.19
N SER A 575 -2.72 -17.03 -21.71
CA SER A 575 -1.57 -17.89 -21.35
C SER A 575 -0.63 -17.21 -20.33
N GLN A 576 -1.21 -16.66 -19.27
CA GLN A 576 -0.47 -15.92 -18.25
C GLN A 576 -0.69 -16.47 -16.85
N LEU A 577 0.33 -16.34 -16.00
CA LEU A 577 0.16 -16.50 -14.55
C LEU A 577 -0.04 -15.15 -13.91
N ILE A 578 -0.96 -15.08 -12.95
CA ILE A 578 -1.28 -13.89 -12.17
C ILE A 578 -0.77 -14.10 -10.75
N PHE A 579 0.13 -13.23 -10.30
CA PHE A 579 0.82 -13.35 -9.02
C PHE A 579 0.69 -12.07 -8.21
N TRP A 580 0.12 -12.17 -7.00
CA TRP A 580 -0.20 -11.03 -6.16
C TRP A 580 -0.18 -11.42 -4.67
N GLY A 581 0.09 -10.43 -3.80
CA GLY A 581 0.01 -10.58 -2.35
C GLY A 581 1.27 -11.20 -1.73
N GLY A 582 1.09 -12.14 -0.81
CA GLY A 582 2.15 -12.74 0.02
C GLY A 582 1.61 -12.99 1.42
N GLY A 583 2.43 -13.53 2.33
CA GLY A 583 2.02 -13.86 3.69
C GLY A 583 3.10 -13.60 4.73
N HIS A 584 2.72 -13.53 6.01
CA HIS A 584 3.68 -13.52 7.13
C HIS A 584 4.80 -12.47 6.98
N SER A 585 4.41 -11.29 6.48
CA SER A 585 5.27 -10.13 6.20
C SER A 585 6.37 -10.34 5.15
N ALA A 586 6.31 -11.42 4.35
CA ALA A 586 7.30 -11.70 3.29
C ALA A 586 7.29 -10.64 2.17
N TYR A 587 6.12 -10.11 1.83
CA TYR A 587 5.97 -9.04 0.86
C TYR A 587 4.70 -8.22 1.11
N MET A 588 4.81 -6.90 0.99
CA MET A 588 3.75 -5.95 1.38
C MET A 588 3.33 -4.99 0.25
N GLY A 589 3.85 -5.16 -0.95
CA GLY A 589 3.35 -4.36 -2.09
C GLY A 589 2.03 -4.93 -2.59
N ASN A 590 1.26 -4.06 -3.25
CA ASN A 590 -0.06 -4.39 -3.78
C ASN A 590 -0.07 -4.61 -5.30
N GLU A 591 1.08 -4.56 -5.96
CA GLU A 591 1.20 -4.74 -7.40
C GLU A 591 0.86 -6.17 -7.83
N VAL A 592 0.29 -6.29 -9.03
CA VAL A 592 0.00 -7.58 -9.66
C VAL A 592 1.09 -7.87 -10.68
N SER A 593 1.86 -8.93 -10.45
CA SER A 593 2.81 -9.43 -11.45
C SER A 593 2.12 -10.39 -12.40
N GLN A 594 2.39 -10.25 -13.68
CA GLN A 594 1.89 -11.14 -14.72
C GLN A 594 3.07 -11.83 -15.41
N TYR A 595 3.02 -13.15 -15.53
CA TYR A 595 4.02 -13.93 -16.24
C TYR A 595 3.47 -14.46 -17.56
N ASP A 596 4.02 -14.03 -18.68
CA ASP A 596 3.69 -14.58 -20.00
C ASP A 596 4.41 -15.91 -20.21
N ILE A 597 3.63 -17.00 -20.29
CA ILE A 597 4.15 -18.36 -20.47
C ILE A 597 4.77 -18.50 -21.86
N LYS A 598 4.20 -17.86 -22.90
CA LYS A 598 4.71 -17.97 -24.28
C LYS A 598 6.12 -17.38 -24.37
N GLY A 599 6.29 -16.16 -23.88
CA GLY A 599 7.53 -15.41 -23.95
C GLY A 599 8.54 -15.81 -22.88
N ASN A 600 8.16 -16.34 -21.71
CA ASN A 600 9.00 -16.46 -20.50
C ASN A 600 9.42 -15.11 -19.89
N LEU A 601 8.48 -14.17 -19.74
CA LEU A 601 8.75 -12.83 -19.15
C LEU A 601 7.73 -12.45 -18.08
N TRP A 602 8.21 -11.67 -17.13
CA TRP A 602 7.43 -11.07 -16.06
C TRP A 602 7.18 -9.59 -16.36
N LEU A 603 5.93 -9.15 -16.21
CA LEU A 603 5.51 -7.75 -16.24
C LEU A 603 4.96 -7.34 -14.88
N GLU A 604 5.34 -6.17 -14.41
CA GLU A 604 4.74 -5.55 -13.22
C GLU A 604 3.70 -4.50 -13.65
N SER A 605 2.54 -4.51 -12.99
CA SER A 605 1.41 -3.63 -13.34
C SER A 605 1.64 -2.16 -12.99
N TRP A 606 2.38 -1.89 -11.91
CA TRP A 606 2.74 -0.56 -11.41
C TRP A 606 3.87 -0.66 -10.37
N SER A 607 4.45 0.48 -9.98
CA SER A 607 5.32 0.57 -8.81
C SER A 607 4.47 0.40 -7.55
N PRO A 608 4.80 -0.54 -6.65
CA PRO A 608 3.89 -0.92 -5.58
C PRO A 608 3.63 0.20 -4.58
N ASP A 609 2.37 0.32 -4.16
CA ASP A 609 2.05 1.05 -2.93
C ASP A 609 2.51 0.18 -1.76
N MET A 610 3.48 0.69 -1.01
CA MET A 610 3.96 0.09 0.20
C MET A 610 3.26 0.73 1.40
N PRO A 611 2.88 -0.08 2.40
CA PRO A 611 2.35 0.47 3.63
C PRO A 611 3.39 1.36 4.33
N PRO A 612 2.96 2.46 4.98
CA PRO A 612 3.86 3.27 5.78
C PRO A 612 4.40 2.42 6.93
N TRP A 613 5.69 2.52 7.25
CA TRP A 613 6.28 1.71 8.31
C TRP A 613 5.72 2.03 9.72
N PRO A 614 5.48 1.07 10.62
CA PRO A 614 5.57 -0.38 10.49
C PRO A 614 4.23 -1.02 10.09
N PHE A 615 3.33 -0.30 9.41
CA PHE A 615 2.15 -0.94 8.84
C PHE A 615 2.55 -1.99 7.80
N GLY A 616 1.78 -3.07 7.74
CA GLY A 616 1.90 -4.12 6.72
C GLY A 616 2.06 -5.54 7.26
N SER A 617 1.23 -6.01 8.20
CA SER A 617 1.13 -7.46 8.39
C SER A 617 0.18 -8.05 7.33
N PRO A 618 0.62 -9.00 6.49
CA PRO A 618 -0.24 -9.77 5.61
C PRO A 618 -1.21 -10.68 6.37
N ASP A 619 -1.04 -10.85 7.69
CA ASP A 619 -1.77 -11.83 8.50
C ASP A 619 -3.16 -11.35 8.95
N GLY A 620 -3.56 -10.13 8.56
CA GLY A 620 -4.91 -9.56 8.76
C GLY A 620 -5.66 -9.28 7.46
N ASP A 621 -6.83 -8.60 7.54
CA ASP A 621 -7.65 -8.14 6.40
C ASP A 621 -6.99 -7.03 5.53
N GLY A 622 -5.66 -7.06 5.48
CA GLY A 622 -4.80 -6.26 4.63
C GLY A 622 -4.52 -4.85 5.15
N TRP A 623 -3.39 -4.30 4.71
CA TRP A 623 -3.21 -2.85 4.70
C TRP A 623 -4.27 -2.27 3.77
N ASN A 624 -5.19 -1.47 4.32
CA ASN A 624 -6.16 -0.74 3.53
C ASN A 624 -6.49 0.59 4.21
N PRO A 625 -6.50 1.70 3.44
CA PRO A 625 -6.41 1.78 1.99
C PRO A 625 -5.05 2.33 1.51
N PRO A 626 -4.57 1.86 0.35
CA PRO A 626 -3.60 2.59 -0.43
C PRO A 626 -4.11 3.95 -0.89
N PHE A 627 -3.17 4.78 -1.36
CA PHE A 627 -3.52 6.04 -2.00
C PHE A 627 -3.89 5.88 -3.47
N TYR A 628 -3.22 5.03 -4.24
CA TYR A 628 -3.40 5.04 -5.69
C TYR A 628 -4.17 3.84 -6.25
N HIS A 629 -4.27 2.75 -5.49
CA HIS A 629 -4.92 1.53 -5.97
C HIS A 629 -6.09 1.07 -5.06
N GLN A 630 -6.98 0.24 -5.62
CA GLN A 630 -8.21 -0.18 -4.94
C GLN A 630 -7.96 -1.16 -3.78
N LEU A 631 -6.94 -2.02 -3.93
CA LEU A 631 -6.57 -3.04 -2.96
C LEU A 631 -5.16 -2.74 -2.42
N GLY A 632 -4.98 -2.73 -1.10
CA GLY A 632 -3.65 -2.78 -0.51
C GLY A 632 -3.13 -4.20 -0.36
N SER A 633 -2.16 -4.42 0.51
CA SER A 633 -1.53 -5.75 0.65
C SER A 633 -2.30 -6.62 1.64
N ALA A 634 -2.57 -7.87 1.28
CA ALA A 634 -3.20 -8.86 2.16
C ALA A 634 -2.67 -10.28 1.88
N HIS A 635 -3.09 -11.24 2.72
CA HIS A 635 -2.70 -12.63 2.54
C HIS A 635 -3.13 -13.19 1.17
N GLY A 636 -2.17 -13.65 0.37
CA GLY A 636 -2.41 -14.19 -0.98
C GLY A 636 -2.96 -15.63 -1.04
N TYR A 637 -3.53 -16.19 0.03
CA TYR A 637 -3.97 -17.61 0.18
C TYR A 637 -5.09 -18.02 -0.78
N HIS A 638 -4.78 -18.27 -2.05
CA HIS A 638 -5.78 -18.61 -3.07
C HIS A 638 -7.01 -17.71 -3.01
N ARG A 639 -6.81 -16.40 -2.86
CA ARG A 639 -7.91 -15.42 -2.73
C ARG A 639 -8.42 -14.91 -4.08
N TYR A 640 -7.80 -15.32 -5.17
CA TYR A 640 -8.13 -14.84 -6.50
C TYR A 640 -7.95 -15.92 -7.56
N ALA A 641 -8.79 -15.85 -8.59
CA ALA A 641 -8.72 -16.71 -9.76
C ALA A 641 -9.32 -16.01 -10.98
N TYR A 642 -8.96 -16.48 -12.17
CA TYR A 642 -9.49 -15.98 -13.42
C TYR A 642 -10.93 -16.48 -13.67
N SER A 643 -11.79 -15.58 -14.15
CA SER A 643 -13.15 -15.88 -14.61
C SER A 643 -13.24 -15.68 -16.12
N ALA A 644 -13.37 -16.78 -16.88
CA ALA A 644 -13.51 -16.73 -18.33
C ALA A 644 -14.80 -16.03 -18.79
N LYS A 645 -15.87 -16.01 -17.96
CA LYS A 645 -17.15 -15.37 -18.30
C LYS A 645 -17.09 -13.85 -18.23
N LEU A 646 -16.34 -13.32 -17.26
CA LEU A 646 -16.13 -11.88 -17.14
C LEU A 646 -14.87 -11.42 -17.88
N ASP A 647 -13.99 -12.35 -18.25
CA ASP A 647 -12.67 -12.07 -18.80
C ASP A 647 -11.85 -11.15 -17.87
N LYS A 648 -11.88 -11.48 -16.57
CA LYS A 648 -11.27 -10.73 -15.47
C LYS A 648 -10.75 -11.68 -14.39
N VAL A 649 -9.79 -11.21 -13.60
CA VAL A 649 -9.36 -11.91 -12.38
C VAL A 649 -10.17 -11.37 -11.22
N LEU A 650 -10.82 -12.26 -10.45
CA LEU A 650 -11.66 -11.87 -9.33
C LEU A 650 -10.90 -12.08 -8.01
N PHE A 651 -10.82 -11.04 -7.19
CA PHE A 651 -10.14 -11.02 -5.90
C PHE A 651 -11.15 -10.92 -4.75
N GLY A 652 -11.11 -11.87 -3.81
CA GLY A 652 -11.99 -11.87 -2.64
C GLY A 652 -11.60 -10.86 -1.56
N VAL A 653 -12.50 -9.93 -1.24
CA VAL A 653 -12.31 -8.87 -0.24
C VAL A 653 -13.60 -8.63 0.56
N GLY A 654 -13.69 -9.19 1.77
CA GLY A 654 -14.91 -9.13 2.57
C GLY A 654 -16.11 -9.73 1.83
N ASP A 655 -17.17 -8.94 1.64
CA ASP A 655 -18.43 -9.35 0.97
C ASP A 655 -18.50 -9.01 -0.54
N ARG A 656 -17.38 -8.67 -1.17
CA ARG A 656 -17.33 -8.37 -2.61
C ARG A 656 -16.15 -9.10 -3.25
N LEU A 657 -16.26 -9.38 -4.55
CA LEU A 657 -15.13 -9.76 -5.38
C LEU A 657 -14.75 -8.55 -6.25
N LEU A 658 -13.55 -8.02 -6.06
CA LEU A 658 -13.02 -6.98 -6.94
C LEU A 658 -12.54 -7.60 -8.25
N ALA A 659 -12.81 -6.94 -9.36
CA ALA A 659 -12.34 -7.40 -10.67
C ALA A 659 -11.04 -6.67 -11.03
N TYR A 660 -10.04 -7.42 -11.47
CA TYR A 660 -8.82 -6.91 -12.08
C TYR A 660 -8.85 -7.22 -13.58
N ASP A 661 -8.52 -6.23 -14.37
CA ASP A 661 -8.41 -6.30 -15.83
C ASP A 661 -6.95 -6.60 -16.22
N PRO A 662 -6.64 -7.83 -16.68
CA PRO A 662 -5.27 -8.20 -17.02
C PRO A 662 -4.71 -7.41 -18.20
N ASP A 663 -5.56 -6.94 -19.12
CA ASP A 663 -5.13 -6.19 -20.31
C ASP A 663 -4.70 -4.78 -19.95
N ARG A 664 -5.55 -4.07 -19.20
CA ARG A 664 -5.22 -2.73 -18.70
C ARG A 664 -4.19 -2.76 -17.58
N MET A 665 -3.97 -3.92 -16.97
CA MET A 665 -3.20 -4.09 -15.75
C MET A 665 -3.68 -3.15 -14.65
N ARG A 666 -5.01 -3.07 -14.45
CA ARG A 666 -5.69 -2.17 -13.51
C ARG A 666 -6.90 -2.84 -12.88
N TRP A 667 -7.34 -2.31 -11.74
CA TRP A 667 -8.62 -2.69 -11.17
C TRP A 667 -9.77 -2.18 -12.05
N ASN A 668 -10.84 -2.94 -12.12
CA ASN A 668 -12.07 -2.61 -12.83
C ASN A 668 -13.12 -2.18 -11.80
N ASP A 669 -13.78 -1.04 -12.06
CA ASP A 669 -14.71 -0.40 -11.11
C ASP A 669 -16.05 -1.12 -10.94
N ALA A 670 -16.28 -2.22 -11.66
CA ALA A 670 -17.47 -3.04 -11.50
C ALA A 670 -17.21 -4.29 -10.64
N PRO A 671 -17.40 -4.22 -9.32
CA PRO A 671 -17.26 -5.39 -8.45
C PRO A 671 -18.39 -6.40 -8.69
N VAL A 672 -18.10 -7.66 -8.38
CA VAL A 672 -19.12 -8.70 -8.26
C VAL A 672 -19.62 -8.73 -6.80
N ARG A 673 -20.93 -8.68 -6.64
CA ARG A 673 -21.61 -8.60 -5.34
C ARG A 673 -21.86 -9.99 -4.76
N LYS A 674 -21.54 -10.21 -3.47
CA LYS A 674 -21.99 -11.42 -2.76
C LYS A 674 -23.47 -11.32 -2.42
N VAL A 675 -24.21 -12.40 -2.64
CA VAL A 675 -25.63 -12.52 -2.30
C VAL A 675 -25.84 -13.62 -1.28
N GLY A 676 -26.33 -13.26 -0.10
CA GLY A 676 -26.56 -14.20 1.01
C GLY A 676 -25.50 -14.13 2.11
N GLU A 677 -25.74 -14.85 3.20
CA GLU A 677 -24.85 -14.92 4.38
C GLU A 677 -23.74 -15.96 4.22
N GLY A 678 -22.66 -15.84 4.99
CA GLY A 678 -21.54 -16.79 5.03
C GLY A 678 -20.29 -16.34 4.28
N ALA A 679 -19.21 -17.11 4.44
CA ALA A 679 -17.92 -16.84 3.80
C ALA A 679 -17.93 -17.34 2.34
N LEU A 680 -17.39 -16.53 1.41
CA LEU A 680 -17.14 -16.95 0.02
C LEU A 680 -16.10 -18.08 -0.08
N GLY A 681 -15.14 -18.10 0.85
CA GLY A 681 -14.00 -19.02 0.81
C GLY A 681 -13.03 -18.72 -0.33
N GLY A 682 -12.10 -19.65 -0.60
CA GLY A 682 -11.12 -19.50 -1.68
C GLY A 682 -11.73 -19.83 -3.05
N PRO A 683 -11.39 -19.13 -4.13
CA PRO A 683 -11.66 -19.59 -5.49
C PRO A 683 -11.21 -21.01 -5.76
N VAL A 684 -12.05 -21.70 -6.52
CA VAL A 684 -11.70 -22.95 -7.18
C VAL A 684 -10.79 -22.61 -8.37
N ASP A 685 -9.75 -23.40 -8.59
CA ASP A 685 -8.97 -23.28 -9.83
C ASP A 685 -9.81 -23.72 -11.02
N MET A 686 -10.13 -22.74 -11.86
CA MET A 686 -11.05 -22.86 -13.00
C MET A 686 -10.32 -23.22 -14.30
N SER A 687 -9.15 -23.87 -14.23
CA SER A 687 -8.41 -24.32 -15.42
C SER A 687 -9.31 -25.17 -16.34
N GLY A 688 -9.69 -24.61 -17.50
CA GLY A 688 -10.59 -25.24 -18.48
C GLY A 688 -12.10 -25.12 -18.19
N ALA A 689 -12.49 -24.43 -17.12
CA ALA A 689 -13.88 -24.29 -16.73
C ALA A 689 -14.57 -23.05 -17.35
N THR A 690 -15.86 -23.16 -17.64
CA THR A 690 -16.68 -22.07 -18.20
C THR A 690 -17.52 -21.33 -17.15
N SER A 691 -17.63 -21.86 -15.95
CA SER A 691 -18.25 -21.22 -14.79
C SER A 691 -17.16 -20.67 -13.86
N PHE A 692 -17.53 -19.85 -12.87
CA PHE A 692 -16.61 -19.43 -11.82
C PHE A 692 -17.21 -19.82 -10.47
N HIS A 693 -16.39 -20.47 -9.64
CA HIS A 693 -16.80 -20.96 -8.33
C HIS A 693 -15.82 -20.55 -7.25
N THR A 694 -16.36 -20.29 -6.07
CA THR A 694 -15.58 -20.22 -4.82
C THR A 694 -16.11 -21.28 -3.86
N MET A 695 -15.27 -21.74 -2.95
CA MET A 695 -15.65 -22.77 -2.00
C MET A 695 -15.19 -22.38 -0.61
N ALA A 696 -16.10 -22.47 0.36
CA ALA A 696 -15.86 -22.27 1.78
C ALA A 696 -15.96 -23.61 2.54
N ALA A 697 -14.96 -23.98 3.35
CA ALA A 697 -14.95 -25.12 4.26
C ALA A 697 -14.94 -24.69 5.74
N ARG A 698 -15.30 -25.59 6.66
CA ARG A 698 -15.65 -25.32 8.08
C ARG A 698 -14.56 -24.67 8.97
N HIS A 699 -13.32 -24.59 8.50
CA HIS A 699 -12.20 -23.96 9.21
C HIS A 699 -12.08 -22.44 8.95
N TRP A 700 -12.86 -21.89 8.01
CA TRP A 700 -12.85 -20.45 7.73
C TRP A 700 -13.82 -19.69 8.65
N TYR A 701 -13.51 -18.42 8.91
CA TYR A 701 -14.21 -17.59 9.90
C TYR A 701 -15.71 -17.37 9.54
N GLY A 702 -16.59 -18.25 10.03
CA GLY A 702 -18.05 -18.08 10.03
C GLY A 702 -18.82 -18.93 9.01
N ALA A 703 -19.87 -19.61 9.48
CA ALA A 703 -20.85 -20.32 8.67
C ALA A 703 -21.87 -19.35 8.01
N PRO A 704 -22.62 -19.76 6.97
CA PRO A 704 -22.57 -21.06 6.29
C PRO A 704 -21.34 -21.27 5.38
N PHE A 705 -20.97 -22.55 5.20
CA PHE A 705 -19.85 -23.02 4.37
C PHE A 705 -20.39 -23.74 3.13
N GLY A 706 -19.77 -23.62 1.96
CA GLY A 706 -20.23 -24.36 0.78
C GLY A 706 -19.67 -23.82 -0.53
N VAL A 707 -20.26 -24.25 -1.63
CA VAL A 707 -19.90 -23.82 -2.99
C VAL A 707 -20.72 -22.62 -3.37
N TRP A 708 -20.06 -21.60 -3.91
CA TRP A 708 -20.67 -20.40 -4.44
C TRP A 708 -20.40 -20.30 -5.94
N GLN A 709 -21.39 -19.80 -6.68
CA GLN A 709 -21.36 -19.72 -8.14
C GLN A 709 -21.63 -18.29 -8.61
N LEU A 710 -20.84 -17.85 -9.59
CA LEU A 710 -21.00 -16.57 -10.27
C LEU A 710 -22.12 -16.62 -11.31
N ASP A 711 -23.07 -15.69 -11.20
CA ASP A 711 -23.86 -15.18 -12.31
C ASP A 711 -23.15 -13.97 -12.91
N ALA A 712 -22.53 -14.16 -14.08
CA ALA A 712 -21.76 -13.12 -14.73
C ALA A 712 -22.65 -12.00 -15.32
N SER A 713 -23.90 -12.31 -15.69
CA SER A 713 -24.85 -11.33 -16.22
C SER A 713 -25.38 -10.41 -15.14
N ALA A 714 -25.70 -10.97 -13.97
CA ALA A 714 -26.11 -10.20 -12.79
C ALA A 714 -24.92 -9.57 -12.06
N ARG A 715 -23.69 -10.02 -12.31
CA ARG A 715 -22.48 -9.71 -11.52
C ARG A 715 -22.68 -10.02 -10.04
N GLU A 716 -23.27 -11.18 -9.79
CA GLU A 716 -23.60 -11.66 -8.45
C GLU A 716 -23.00 -13.03 -8.22
N ILE A 717 -22.46 -13.26 -7.03
CA ILE A 717 -22.03 -14.58 -6.58
C ILE A 717 -22.92 -15.02 -5.42
N SER A 718 -23.53 -16.19 -5.56
CA SER A 718 -24.48 -16.73 -4.58
C SER A 718 -24.16 -18.18 -4.25
N ARG A 719 -24.57 -18.61 -3.06
CA ARG A 719 -24.31 -19.96 -2.58
C ARG A 719 -25.22 -20.96 -3.28
N ILE A 720 -24.65 -22.06 -3.79
CA ILE A 720 -25.42 -23.19 -4.32
C ILE A 720 -26.15 -23.85 -3.14
N ARG A 721 -27.48 -23.97 -3.23
CA ARG A 721 -28.29 -24.68 -2.22
C ARG A 721 -27.81 -26.13 -2.08
N LEU A 722 -27.77 -26.64 -0.84
CA LEU A 722 -27.30 -27.99 -0.47
C LEU A 722 -25.80 -28.25 -0.66
N SER A 723 -25.00 -27.20 -0.82
CA SER A 723 -23.54 -27.32 -1.00
C SER A 723 -22.73 -27.30 0.30
N ASP A 724 -23.36 -27.44 1.47
CA ASP A 724 -22.68 -27.48 2.77
C ASP A 724 -21.48 -28.42 2.76
N THR A 725 -20.28 -27.89 2.99
CA THR A 725 -19.08 -28.74 3.06
C THR A 725 -19.18 -29.67 4.27
N PRO A 726 -19.07 -31.00 4.07
CA PRO A 726 -19.18 -31.98 5.15
C PRO A 726 -17.87 -32.17 5.92
N PHE A 727 -16.84 -31.38 5.61
CA PHE A 727 -15.49 -31.50 6.16
C PHE A 727 -14.93 -30.13 6.56
N SER A 728 -13.85 -30.16 7.35
CA SER A 728 -12.97 -29.01 7.57
C SER A 728 -11.78 -29.07 6.62
N ALA A 729 -11.00 -28.00 6.55
CA ALA A 729 -9.79 -27.90 5.72
C ALA A 729 -8.71 -27.14 6.49
N ASN A 730 -7.45 -27.19 6.04
CA ASN A 730 -6.47 -26.19 6.48
C ASN A 730 -6.49 -24.99 5.52
N ASP A 731 -5.81 -23.91 5.89
CA ASP A 731 -5.62 -22.71 5.07
C ASP A 731 -4.76 -22.93 3.81
N ARG A 732 -4.18 -24.12 3.66
CA ARG A 732 -3.29 -24.55 2.57
C ARG A 732 -3.92 -25.52 1.56
N SER A 733 -5.21 -25.83 1.72
CA SER A 733 -5.96 -26.70 0.80
C SER A 733 -6.49 -25.89 -0.39
N LYS A 734 -6.61 -26.56 -1.55
CA LYS A 734 -7.03 -25.94 -2.80
C LYS A 734 -8.06 -26.82 -3.50
N ALA A 735 -9.13 -26.21 -4.01
CA ALA A 735 -10.11 -26.85 -4.87
C ALA A 735 -9.73 -26.66 -6.35
N VAL A 736 -10.04 -27.64 -7.20
CA VAL A 736 -9.86 -27.56 -8.65
C VAL A 736 -11.12 -28.02 -9.37
N PHE A 737 -11.38 -27.51 -10.57
CA PHE A 737 -12.57 -27.88 -11.34
C PHE A 737 -12.27 -29.00 -12.35
N ASP A 738 -13.18 -29.97 -12.46
CA ASP A 738 -13.19 -30.99 -13.51
C ASP A 738 -14.22 -30.58 -14.59
N PRO A 739 -13.77 -29.98 -15.71
CA PRO A 739 -14.68 -29.52 -16.76
C PRO A 739 -15.38 -30.65 -17.51
N ASN A 740 -14.82 -31.87 -17.52
CA ASN A 740 -15.41 -33.00 -18.24
C ASN A 740 -16.64 -33.56 -17.53
N ARG A 741 -16.71 -33.41 -16.20
CA ARG A 741 -17.80 -33.94 -15.37
C ARG A 741 -18.57 -32.88 -14.60
N ASN A 742 -18.27 -31.59 -14.83
CA ASN A 742 -18.93 -30.46 -14.18
C ASN A 742 -18.95 -30.59 -12.64
N ARG A 743 -17.77 -30.83 -12.04
CA ARG A 743 -17.63 -31.05 -10.60
C ARG A 743 -16.41 -30.36 -10.02
N ILE A 744 -16.48 -30.06 -8.72
CA ILE A 744 -15.34 -29.54 -7.96
C ILE A 744 -14.63 -30.73 -7.30
N LEU A 745 -13.31 -30.76 -7.40
CA LEU A 745 -12.44 -31.74 -6.77
C LEU A 745 -11.71 -31.08 -5.58
N PHE A 746 -11.65 -31.77 -4.45
CA PHE A 746 -11.02 -31.24 -3.24
C PHE A 746 -10.19 -32.31 -2.53
N TYR A 747 -8.87 -32.19 -2.66
CA TYR A 747 -7.88 -32.96 -1.90
C TYR A 747 -7.36 -32.12 -0.73
N GLY A 748 -7.35 -32.69 0.46
CA GLY A 748 -6.94 -31.99 1.68
C GLY A 748 -8.09 -31.68 2.65
N ALA A 749 -9.19 -32.43 2.56
CA ALA A 749 -10.25 -32.42 3.56
C ALA A 749 -9.79 -33.07 4.86
N ARG A 750 -10.38 -32.61 5.97
CA ARG A 750 -10.19 -33.11 7.33
C ARG A 750 -11.53 -33.45 7.96
N ASP A 751 -11.57 -34.60 8.61
CA ASP A 751 -12.67 -34.95 9.49
C ASP A 751 -12.56 -34.10 10.78
N GLU A 752 -13.57 -33.26 11.00
CA GLU A 752 -13.65 -32.34 12.13
C GLU A 752 -13.71 -33.08 13.47
N GLN A 753 -14.34 -34.27 13.49
CA GLN A 753 -14.50 -35.07 14.72
C GLN A 753 -13.23 -35.85 15.06
N ALA A 754 -12.46 -36.26 14.05
CA ALA A 754 -11.28 -37.12 14.21
C ALA A 754 -9.93 -36.38 14.19
N LYS A 755 -9.90 -35.05 13.99
CA LYS A 755 -8.66 -34.25 13.78
C LYS A 755 -7.73 -34.83 12.71
N SER A 756 -8.29 -35.47 11.70
CA SER A 756 -7.52 -36.24 10.70
C SER A 756 -6.49 -35.36 9.95
N PRO A 757 -5.44 -35.96 9.36
CA PRO A 757 -4.57 -35.25 8.42
C PRO A 757 -5.36 -34.67 7.24
N ALA A 758 -4.84 -33.59 6.65
CA ALA A 758 -5.42 -32.93 5.48
C ALA A 758 -5.03 -33.68 4.19
N ASN A 759 -5.54 -34.89 4.01
CA ASN A 759 -5.24 -35.78 2.88
C ASN A 759 -6.45 -36.56 2.36
N GLN A 760 -7.67 -36.24 2.82
CA GLN A 760 -8.89 -36.86 2.31
C GLN A 760 -9.33 -36.20 0.99
N PHE A 761 -10.03 -36.98 0.16
CA PHE A 761 -10.50 -36.56 -1.16
C PHE A 761 -12.02 -36.59 -1.29
N PHE A 762 -12.58 -35.48 -1.75
CA PHE A 762 -13.99 -35.29 -2.00
C PHE A 762 -14.23 -34.67 -3.38
N SER A 763 -15.39 -34.96 -3.98
CA SER A 763 -15.93 -34.17 -5.09
C SER A 763 -17.29 -33.58 -4.75
N PHE A 764 -17.59 -32.40 -5.29
CA PHE A 764 -18.93 -31.83 -5.30
C PHE A 764 -19.46 -31.84 -6.72
N GLU A 765 -20.50 -32.63 -6.95
CA GLU A 765 -21.17 -32.73 -8.24
C GLU A 765 -22.16 -31.56 -8.37
N ILE A 766 -21.90 -30.62 -9.31
CA ILE A 766 -22.61 -29.33 -9.40
C ILE A 766 -24.10 -29.56 -9.70
N ASP A 767 -24.40 -30.44 -10.64
CA ASP A 767 -25.77 -30.66 -11.11
C ASP A 767 -26.61 -31.41 -10.08
N GLN A 768 -26.02 -32.42 -9.43
CA GLN A 768 -26.65 -33.26 -8.42
C GLN A 768 -26.65 -32.61 -7.02
N LYS A 769 -25.89 -31.52 -6.84
CA LYS A 769 -25.77 -30.75 -5.59
C LYS A 769 -25.44 -31.63 -4.39
N ARG A 770 -24.46 -32.52 -4.55
CA ARG A 770 -24.04 -33.46 -3.49
C ARG A 770 -22.53 -33.62 -3.43
N TRP A 771 -22.04 -33.85 -2.21
CA TRP A 771 -20.66 -34.23 -1.94
C TRP A 771 -20.50 -35.75 -2.01
N ILE A 772 -19.42 -36.21 -2.63
CA ILE A 772 -18.97 -37.60 -2.68
C ILE A 772 -17.63 -37.69 -1.98
N ARG A 773 -17.52 -38.57 -0.98
CA ARG A 773 -16.24 -38.94 -0.38
C ARG A 773 -15.66 -40.11 -1.16
N HIS A 774 -14.43 -39.96 -1.62
CA HIS A 774 -13.73 -41.01 -2.37
C HIS A 774 -12.83 -41.83 -1.43
N THR A 775 -12.71 -43.12 -1.72
CA THR A 775 -11.79 -44.02 -0.99
C THR A 775 -10.56 -44.24 -1.85
N ILE A 776 -9.43 -43.67 -1.43
CA ILE A 776 -8.19 -43.73 -2.20
C ILE A 776 -7.41 -45.00 -1.85
N THR A 777 -6.91 -45.69 -2.86
CA THR A 777 -5.93 -46.77 -2.72
C THR A 777 -4.51 -46.25 -2.96
N LEU A 778 -3.58 -46.52 -2.06
CA LEU A 778 -2.20 -46.06 -2.15
C LEU A 778 -1.31 -47.06 -2.90
N GLU A 779 -0.41 -46.52 -3.72
CA GLU A 779 0.63 -47.30 -4.37
C GLU A 779 2.04 -46.70 -4.18
N PRO A 780 2.95 -47.43 -3.50
CA PRO A 780 2.77 -48.76 -2.89
C PRO A 780 1.91 -48.73 -1.59
N PRO A 781 1.21 -49.81 -1.23
CA PRO A 781 0.25 -49.82 -0.10
C PRO A 781 0.81 -49.45 1.28
N ALA A 782 2.12 -49.60 1.48
CA ALA A 782 2.81 -49.29 2.74
C ALA A 782 3.25 -47.82 2.87
N THR A 783 2.83 -46.94 1.96
CA THR A 783 3.12 -45.50 2.03
C THR A 783 2.04 -44.74 2.77
N GLU A 784 2.38 -43.55 3.29
CA GLU A 784 1.40 -42.61 3.83
C GLU A 784 0.92 -41.64 2.74
N ALA A 785 -0.38 -41.37 2.70
CA ALA A 785 -0.94 -40.40 1.77
C ALA A 785 -0.42 -38.98 2.10
N PRO A 786 0.03 -38.21 1.09
CA PRO A 786 0.63 -36.89 1.30
C PRO A 786 -0.34 -35.90 1.95
N VAL A 787 0.10 -35.21 2.99
CA VAL A 787 -0.68 -34.12 3.59
C VAL A 787 -0.57 -32.86 2.73
N SER A 788 -1.70 -32.23 2.42
CA SER A 788 -1.74 -30.97 1.67
C SER A 788 -1.25 -29.80 2.54
N MET A 789 -0.10 -29.21 2.19
CA MET A 789 0.59 -28.16 2.95
C MET A 789 1.06 -26.95 2.12
N ALA A 790 0.77 -26.87 0.81
CA ALA A 790 1.15 -25.72 -0.04
C ALA A 790 0.27 -25.49 -1.28
N TRP A 791 -1.03 -25.77 -1.21
CA TRP A 791 -1.99 -25.57 -2.30
C TRP A 791 -1.61 -26.22 -3.64
N GLY A 792 -0.74 -27.22 -3.61
CA GLY A 792 -0.11 -27.81 -4.78
C GLY A 792 -0.99 -28.83 -5.50
N VAL A 793 -2.23 -28.48 -5.82
CA VAL A 793 -3.17 -29.38 -6.50
C VAL A 793 -3.56 -28.81 -7.86
N ALA A 794 -3.46 -29.61 -8.92
CA ALA A 794 -3.91 -29.27 -10.26
C ALA A 794 -4.51 -30.47 -10.99
N PHE A 795 -5.58 -30.23 -11.76
CA PHE A 795 -6.27 -31.26 -12.53
C PHE A 795 -5.88 -31.20 -14.01
N ARG A 796 -5.66 -32.37 -14.61
CA ARG A 796 -5.44 -32.54 -16.05
C ARG A 796 -6.59 -33.34 -16.67
N PRO A 797 -7.49 -32.69 -17.42
CA PRO A 797 -8.70 -33.33 -17.96
C PRO A 797 -8.43 -34.49 -18.91
N GLU A 798 -7.37 -34.42 -19.72
CA GLU A 798 -7.13 -35.34 -20.84
C GLU A 798 -6.87 -36.79 -20.39
N ASN A 799 -6.28 -36.96 -19.20
CA ASN A 799 -6.04 -38.29 -18.61
C ASN A 799 -6.76 -38.50 -17.29
N ASN A 800 -7.63 -37.57 -16.88
CA ASN A 800 -8.38 -37.67 -15.63
C ASN A 800 -7.49 -37.81 -14.38
N VAL A 801 -6.35 -37.09 -14.36
CA VAL A 801 -5.36 -37.18 -13.30
C VAL A 801 -5.30 -35.89 -12.48
N LEU A 802 -5.26 -36.04 -11.17
CA LEU A 802 -4.99 -34.98 -10.22
C LEU A 802 -3.53 -35.06 -9.77
N MET A 803 -2.76 -34.01 -10.03
CA MET A 803 -1.38 -33.91 -9.54
C MET A 803 -1.34 -33.20 -8.20
N ILE A 804 -0.59 -33.77 -7.26
CA ILE A 804 -0.47 -33.28 -5.89
C ILE A 804 1.01 -33.07 -5.56
N LEU A 805 1.33 -31.84 -5.19
CA LEU A 805 2.58 -31.40 -4.58
C LEU A 805 2.28 -31.02 -3.12
N PRO A 806 2.67 -31.85 -2.13
CA PRO A 806 2.29 -31.64 -0.74
C PRO A 806 2.83 -30.33 -0.13
N GLY A 807 3.94 -29.77 -0.64
CA GLY A 807 4.58 -28.54 -0.15
C GLY A 807 5.72 -28.73 0.86
N GLY A 808 6.93 -28.27 0.53
CA GLY A 808 8.14 -28.35 1.37
C GLY A 808 9.42 -28.51 0.52
N GLN A 809 10.61 -28.50 1.12
CA GLN A 809 11.86 -28.77 0.37
C GLN A 809 11.99 -30.27 0.04
N LYS A 810 12.24 -30.62 -1.24
CA LYS A 810 12.52 -31.99 -1.73
C LYS A 810 11.40 -33.02 -1.48
N GLN A 811 10.15 -32.68 -1.77
CA GLN A 811 9.04 -33.62 -1.66
C GLN A 811 8.80 -34.42 -2.93
N ALA A 812 8.01 -35.50 -2.83
CA ALA A 812 7.58 -36.28 -3.99
C ALA A 812 6.40 -35.64 -4.73
N THR A 813 6.35 -35.86 -6.03
CA THR A 813 5.16 -35.63 -6.87
C THR A 813 4.24 -36.84 -6.73
N TRP A 814 2.95 -36.58 -6.52
CA TRP A 814 1.93 -37.62 -6.43
C TRP A 814 0.88 -37.45 -7.52
N LEU A 815 0.33 -38.58 -7.98
CA LEU A 815 -0.74 -38.60 -8.97
C LEU A 815 -1.91 -39.43 -8.44
N LEU A 816 -3.09 -38.82 -8.42
CA LEU A 816 -4.34 -39.53 -8.22
C LEU A 816 -5.03 -39.71 -9.57
N ASP A 817 -5.14 -40.97 -10.00
CA ASP A 817 -5.97 -41.36 -11.13
C ASP A 817 -7.43 -41.46 -10.68
N LEU A 818 -8.28 -40.58 -11.21
CA LEU A 818 -9.69 -40.50 -10.83
C LEU A 818 -10.57 -41.57 -11.50
N ALA A 819 -10.02 -42.41 -12.39
CA ALA A 819 -10.73 -43.57 -12.92
C ALA A 819 -10.61 -44.79 -11.99
N THR A 820 -9.49 -44.89 -11.27
CA THR A 820 -9.16 -46.03 -10.41
C THR A 820 -9.11 -45.68 -8.92
N ASP A 821 -9.27 -44.39 -8.58
CA ASP A 821 -9.09 -43.84 -7.23
C ASP A 821 -7.73 -44.22 -6.61
N ARG A 822 -6.71 -44.30 -7.47
CA ARG A 822 -5.38 -44.79 -7.12
C ARG A 822 -4.39 -43.64 -7.01
N LEU A 823 -3.80 -43.47 -5.83
CA LEU A 823 -2.82 -42.44 -5.52
C LEU A 823 -1.42 -43.03 -5.51
N THR A 824 -0.61 -42.65 -6.50
CA THR A 824 0.73 -43.18 -6.74
C THR A 824 1.79 -42.12 -6.43
N GLN A 825 2.86 -42.51 -5.72
CA GLN A 825 4.06 -41.68 -5.64
C GLN A 825 4.79 -41.73 -6.98
N PHE A 826 4.66 -40.66 -7.77
CA PHE A 826 5.06 -40.65 -9.17
C PHE A 826 6.55 -40.40 -9.39
N GLY A 827 7.17 -39.57 -8.54
CA GLY A 827 8.58 -39.21 -8.70
C GLY A 827 9.02 -38.08 -7.77
N PRO A 828 10.25 -37.55 -7.93
CA PRO A 828 10.67 -36.38 -7.19
C PRO A 828 9.83 -35.16 -7.58
N GLY A 829 9.59 -34.28 -6.62
CA GLY A 829 9.07 -32.93 -6.84
C GLY A 829 10.15 -31.97 -7.30
N PRO A 830 9.79 -30.69 -7.51
CA PRO A 830 10.75 -29.67 -7.93
C PRO A 830 11.84 -29.49 -6.87
N VAL A 831 13.10 -29.47 -7.31
CA VAL A 831 14.23 -29.09 -6.45
C VAL A 831 14.23 -27.57 -6.32
N THR A 832 14.00 -27.08 -5.11
CA THR A 832 13.98 -25.65 -4.77
C THR A 832 15.16 -25.27 -3.87
N ARG A 833 15.60 -24.02 -3.95
CA ARG A 833 16.75 -23.48 -3.23
C ARG A 833 16.37 -23.02 -1.82
N ASN A 834 15.21 -22.38 -1.64
CA ASN A 834 14.97 -21.45 -0.53
C ASN A 834 13.62 -21.57 0.21
N ALA A 835 12.94 -22.74 0.27
CA ALA A 835 11.93 -23.15 1.30
C ALA A 835 10.66 -23.82 0.76
N GLY A 836 10.37 -23.77 -0.56
CA GLY A 836 9.24 -24.49 -1.13
C GLY A 836 8.73 -23.91 -2.45
N THR A 837 7.53 -24.33 -2.85
CA THR A 837 6.79 -23.76 -3.97
C THR A 837 5.47 -23.16 -3.51
N ASN A 838 4.97 -22.15 -4.22
CA ASN A 838 3.65 -21.57 -3.98
C ASN A 838 2.66 -22.11 -5.00
N GLY A 839 1.86 -23.13 -4.67
CA GLY A 839 0.77 -23.61 -5.51
C GLY A 839 1.18 -24.40 -6.77
N LEU A 840 0.20 -24.88 -7.53
CA LEU A 840 0.36 -25.67 -8.75
C LEU A 840 -0.81 -25.38 -9.70
N VAL A 841 -0.56 -25.24 -11.01
CA VAL A 841 -1.62 -25.15 -12.05
C VAL A 841 -1.28 -26.05 -13.23
N TYR A 842 -2.27 -26.36 -14.06
CA TYR A 842 -2.08 -27.04 -15.34
C TYR A 842 -2.53 -26.15 -16.49
N SER A 843 -1.64 -25.94 -17.46
CA SER A 843 -1.92 -25.16 -18.67
C SER A 843 -2.15 -26.09 -19.85
N ALA A 844 -3.41 -26.29 -20.23
CA ALA A 844 -3.78 -27.14 -21.37
C ALA A 844 -3.20 -26.62 -22.71
N ALA A 845 -3.15 -25.30 -22.90
CA ALA A 845 -2.61 -24.69 -24.12
C ALA A 845 -1.12 -25.00 -24.37
N HIS A 846 -0.37 -25.32 -23.30
CA HIS A 846 1.05 -25.65 -23.36
C HIS A 846 1.33 -27.13 -23.03
N ASP A 847 0.33 -27.85 -22.52
CA ASP A 847 0.43 -29.20 -21.94
C ASP A 847 1.54 -29.26 -20.88
N LEU A 848 1.44 -28.36 -19.88
CA LEU A 848 2.43 -28.21 -18.82
C LEU A 848 1.78 -28.05 -17.44
N PHE A 849 2.30 -28.78 -16.47
CA PHE A 849 2.16 -28.42 -15.06
C PHE A 849 3.17 -27.33 -14.71
N ILE A 850 2.73 -26.31 -13.96
CA ILE A 850 3.56 -25.17 -13.60
C ILE A 850 3.41 -24.88 -12.11
N THR A 851 4.54 -24.67 -11.43
CA THR A 851 4.62 -24.22 -10.04
C THR A 851 5.67 -23.11 -9.92
N LEU A 852 5.56 -22.25 -8.91
CA LEU A 852 6.51 -21.17 -8.68
C LEU A 852 7.38 -21.47 -7.47
N GLU A 853 8.69 -21.57 -7.68
CA GLU A 853 9.69 -21.52 -6.61
C GLU A 853 9.67 -20.12 -5.99
N VAL A 854 9.57 -20.09 -4.66
CA VAL A 854 9.74 -18.89 -3.86
C VAL A 854 10.84 -19.12 -2.82
N GLY A 855 11.40 -18.02 -2.32
CA GLY A 855 12.35 -18.07 -1.23
C GLY A 855 11.70 -18.12 0.15
N HIS A 856 12.49 -17.77 1.16
CA HIS A 856 12.06 -17.78 2.55
C HIS A 856 11.91 -16.34 3.02
N TYR A 857 10.73 -15.95 3.47
CA TYR A 857 10.44 -14.60 3.99
C TYR A 857 10.88 -13.47 3.03
N GLY A 858 10.59 -13.62 1.73
CA GLY A 858 10.77 -12.55 0.75
C GLY A 858 12.17 -12.45 0.15
N THR A 859 13.05 -13.43 0.39
CA THR A 859 14.43 -13.44 -0.14
C THR A 859 14.59 -14.34 -1.37
N GLY A 860 14.75 -13.74 -2.55
CA GLY A 860 15.16 -14.45 -3.77
C GLY A 860 14.24 -14.22 -4.97
N PRO A 861 14.65 -14.70 -6.17
CA PRO A 861 13.85 -14.58 -7.38
C PRO A 861 12.72 -15.61 -7.43
N VAL A 862 11.53 -15.19 -7.85
CA VAL A 862 10.42 -16.11 -8.15
C VAL A 862 10.70 -16.81 -9.47
N THR A 863 10.84 -18.14 -9.42
CA THR A 863 11.24 -18.92 -10.60
C THR A 863 10.18 -19.94 -10.99
N PRO A 864 9.72 -20.00 -12.25
CA PRO A 864 8.84 -21.07 -12.70
C PRO A 864 9.57 -22.43 -12.76
N HIS A 865 8.92 -23.46 -12.25
CA HIS A 865 9.23 -24.86 -12.54
C HIS A 865 8.11 -25.45 -13.37
N VAL A 866 8.47 -26.16 -14.43
CA VAL A 866 7.52 -26.76 -15.36
C VAL A 866 7.77 -28.26 -15.47
N MET A 867 6.70 -29.01 -15.73
CA MET A 867 6.79 -30.44 -16.04
C MET A 867 5.78 -30.80 -17.13
N ARG A 868 6.26 -31.51 -18.15
CA ARG A 868 5.39 -32.18 -19.13
C ARG A 868 5.07 -33.57 -18.62
N PHE A 869 3.80 -33.84 -18.38
CA PHE A 869 3.34 -35.15 -17.94
C PHE A 869 3.11 -36.06 -19.16
N LYS A 870 3.67 -37.26 -19.10
CA LYS A 870 3.46 -38.35 -20.03
C LYS A 870 2.95 -39.56 -19.21
N PRO A 871 1.66 -39.94 -19.37
CA PRO A 871 1.03 -41.03 -18.63
C PRO A 871 1.75 -42.37 -18.74
#